data_AF-A0A6N2ZQ67-F1
#
_entry.id   AF-A0A6N2ZQ67-F1
#
_cell.length_a   1.000
_cell.length_b   1.000
_cell.length_c   1.000
_cell.angle_alpha   90.00
_cell.angle_beta   90.00
_cell.angle_gamma   90.00
#
_symmetry.space_group_name_H-M   'P 1'
#
loop_
_entity.id
_entity.type
_entity.pdbx_description
1 polymer ?
#
loop_
_entity_poly.entity_id
_entity_poly.type
_entity_poly.pdbx_seq_one_letter_code
_entity_poly.pdbx_strand_id
1 'polypeptide(L)'
;MKQWIRRGAALGLALALTVTAASASQAMGWDVHTGRAPLSQGASLGKNVFWSDTYSDLRTEYYVEYSPNASVVPTVAYGSKVTDRVTLSGMAQTLESQGKRVVSGLNGDWYVLSTGAPTGLVVTDGIVRATGYYNDTWAIGFNADGTAFIARNGLSVSVSFGGQAVKLGGGINKVRKLTDSAAVGGLTLLTDDFAATTQNTEPGVDVILSPVDDGTGTYAVKPTIGRQTQYVVEQVLESTGSIPIPEGKAVLTLNAKESEEALARLRALQPGDTVTLTVSSSDQRWSQAVQALGGVSKLVTNGQVDSGLDASRTAWPAIGIKADGTVIFYAMDGKQPGYSVGATQGQVAQRLIELGCVEAICMDGGGSTTIGVTYPDQEGMQVVNKPSDGSQRKNSTAIFLTTGLQPTGELASYYVTPSDSILLSGATVQLSATGLDTSYFPTSGGGVSWSVSSGGGTVDENGLFTAGAESGFAQVTATDGSASGTGYITTVRTPDEITLTNEATGAAVASLNLDPGGQVDLKASASYRKLALTAQDTCFTWSADPEVGTVDANGVFTAGTKSASGNLTVSAGGKTLTVPVSIAGHVKTLEDCEGDLASFGATSTASYGAETGLDYVHNGRQSLRMTYDASTGGTASLNSALPIPAGESWLGVWVYGDGSGNTLMATAADASLQSRQFLLTALDFTGWKYVSAELPEGAATLTSLDVIYGGGAGGPAGTIWLDQFTTSNENVSDTIAPTVRLSVSGTQLTAAVSDNVDRTIPQANVILTYDGATLNFTWNEASGTLTATLPAADSGYHRVSVTACDASGNLARASADIKPAGTRTSPFGDMAGHWAEPYATYLYDTGVSKGTGVEIPVYQPEKNITRAEFFAMVARWMDLDLTQYANVELPFVDAASIPDWALNEVKAMYSLGILKGGANESGLTVNALATISRAEAMTILGRTQARGYAEPELTFSDAGQVPDWASGYLRSLVGQGVITGNDNRIRPNDLLTRGEVAKLLYAML
;
A
#
# COMPACT_ATOMS: atom_id res chain seq x y z
N MET A 1 -23.30 -50.93 -43.73
CA MET A 1 -23.42 -51.35 -42.32
C MET A 1 -22.22 -50.95 -41.44
N LYS A 2 -20.96 -50.93 -41.93
CA LYS A 2 -19.76 -50.53 -41.14
C LYS A 2 -19.55 -49.01 -40.92
N GLN A 3 -20.28 -48.14 -41.62
CA GLN A 3 -20.18 -46.67 -41.46
C GLN A 3 -21.16 -46.07 -40.44
N TRP A 4 -22.21 -46.82 -40.08
CA TRP A 4 -23.21 -46.39 -39.09
C TRP A 4 -22.82 -46.77 -37.65
N ILE A 5 -21.97 -47.78 -37.47
CA ILE A 5 -21.46 -48.20 -36.15
C ILE A 5 -20.39 -47.23 -35.61
N ARG A 6 -19.63 -46.54 -36.49
CA ARG A 6 -18.65 -45.52 -36.08
C ARG A 6 -19.26 -44.17 -35.69
N ARG A 7 -20.46 -43.85 -36.18
CA ARG A 7 -21.21 -42.65 -35.75
C ARG A 7 -22.08 -42.91 -34.51
N GLY A 8 -22.48 -44.16 -34.27
CA GLY A 8 -23.16 -44.57 -33.04
C GLY A 8 -22.27 -44.57 -31.79
N ALA A 9 -20.97 -44.82 -31.93
CA ALA A 9 -20.02 -44.79 -30.80
C ALA A 9 -19.61 -43.36 -30.38
N ALA A 10 -19.62 -42.41 -31.32
CA ALA A 10 -19.37 -40.99 -31.01
C ALA A 10 -20.59 -40.27 -30.39
N LEU A 11 -21.82 -40.70 -30.72
CA LEU A 11 -23.03 -40.23 -30.03
C LEU A 11 -23.28 -40.94 -28.69
N GLY A 12 -22.79 -42.17 -28.52
CA GLY A 12 -22.91 -42.93 -27.27
C GLY A 12 -22.04 -42.42 -26.11
N LEU A 13 -21.00 -41.61 -26.40
CA LEU A 13 -20.19 -40.95 -25.38
C LEU A 13 -20.64 -39.50 -25.07
N ALA A 14 -21.54 -38.94 -25.88
CA ALA A 14 -22.11 -37.61 -25.68
C ALA A 14 -23.39 -37.63 -24.81
N LEU A 15 -23.88 -38.80 -24.40
CA LEU A 15 -25.14 -38.96 -23.64
C LEU A 15 -24.94 -39.41 -22.17
N ALA A 16 -23.74 -39.26 -21.62
CA ALA A 16 -23.46 -39.44 -20.18
C ALA A 16 -23.16 -38.12 -19.44
N LEU A 17 -23.36 -36.97 -20.09
CA LEU A 17 -23.26 -35.62 -19.51
C LEU A 17 -24.64 -34.98 -19.48
N THR A 18 -25.61 -35.64 -18.84
CA THR A 18 -26.79 -34.92 -18.36
C THR A 18 -26.31 -34.04 -17.20
N VAL A 19 -26.25 -32.74 -17.46
CA VAL A 19 -26.08 -31.68 -16.48
C VAL A 19 -27.11 -31.90 -15.37
N THR A 20 -26.69 -32.53 -14.27
CA THR A 20 -27.44 -32.44 -13.01
C THR A 20 -27.21 -31.03 -12.48
N ALA A 21 -28.29 -30.39 -12.05
CA ALA A 21 -28.22 -29.18 -11.24
C ALA A 21 -27.13 -29.31 -10.15
N ALA A 22 -26.45 -28.21 -9.83
CA ALA A 22 -25.39 -28.08 -8.83
C ALA A 22 -25.51 -29.14 -7.73
N SER A 23 -24.75 -30.23 -7.87
CA SER A 23 -24.85 -31.39 -7.01
C SER A 23 -23.81 -31.21 -5.92
N ALA A 24 -24.22 -30.70 -4.76
CA ALA A 24 -23.29 -30.51 -3.64
C ALA A 24 -22.45 -31.78 -3.40
N SER A 25 -21.12 -31.62 -3.37
CA SER A 25 -20.22 -32.69 -2.95
C SER A 25 -20.53 -33.03 -1.48
N GLN A 26 -20.75 -34.31 -1.19
CA GLN A 26 -20.96 -34.74 0.19
C GLN A 26 -19.70 -34.50 1.03
N ALA A 27 -18.53 -34.58 0.39
CA ALA A 27 -17.24 -34.31 1.03
C ALA A 27 -16.96 -32.81 1.24
N MET A 28 -17.24 -31.98 0.24
CA MET A 28 -16.68 -30.62 0.15
C MET A 28 -17.69 -29.49 0.34
N GLY A 29 -18.98 -29.71 0.07
CA GLY A 29 -20.04 -28.70 0.13
C GLY A 29 -20.56 -28.31 -1.26
N TRP A 30 -21.08 -27.08 -1.39
CA TRP A 30 -21.72 -26.60 -2.61
C TRP A 30 -20.69 -26.18 -3.66
N ASP A 31 -20.85 -26.61 -4.90
CA ASP A 31 -20.05 -26.09 -6.01
C ASP A 31 -20.27 -24.57 -6.17
N VAL A 32 -19.17 -23.82 -6.16
CA VAL A 32 -19.15 -22.39 -6.51
C VAL A 32 -18.65 -22.24 -7.94
N HIS A 33 -17.64 -23.01 -8.32
CA HIS A 33 -17.04 -22.94 -9.65
C HIS A 33 -16.29 -24.23 -10.00
N THR A 34 -16.34 -24.59 -11.28
CA THR A 34 -15.64 -25.75 -11.86
C THR A 34 -14.95 -25.32 -13.14
N GLY A 35 -13.65 -25.58 -13.25
CA GLY A 35 -12.84 -25.34 -14.43
C GLY A 35 -12.13 -26.60 -14.89
N ARG A 36 -11.87 -26.71 -16.20
CA ARG A 36 -10.99 -27.73 -16.78
C ARG A 36 -10.07 -27.15 -17.84
N ALA A 37 -8.87 -27.68 -17.93
CA ALA A 37 -7.89 -27.33 -18.97
C ALA A 37 -7.19 -28.59 -19.51
N PRO A 38 -7.07 -28.76 -20.84
CA PRO A 38 -6.24 -29.82 -21.41
C PRO A 38 -4.76 -29.53 -21.13
N LEU A 39 -3.96 -30.56 -20.84
CA LEU A 39 -2.52 -30.42 -20.60
C LEU A 39 -1.69 -31.16 -21.66
N SER A 40 -2.03 -32.42 -21.92
CA SER A 40 -1.36 -33.27 -22.90
C SER A 40 -2.24 -34.47 -23.27
N GLN A 41 -1.71 -35.41 -24.06
CA GLN A 41 -2.42 -36.61 -24.45
C GLN A 41 -2.86 -37.42 -23.22
N GLY A 42 -4.18 -37.55 -23.04
CA GLY A 42 -4.77 -38.27 -21.91
C GLY A 42 -4.58 -37.58 -20.56
N ALA A 43 -4.18 -36.31 -20.51
CA ALA A 43 -3.97 -35.56 -19.27
C ALA A 43 -4.72 -34.21 -19.28
N SER A 44 -5.51 -33.95 -18.23
CA SER A 44 -6.23 -32.68 -18.05
C SER A 44 -6.23 -32.22 -16.60
N LEU A 45 -6.19 -30.91 -16.38
CA LEU A 45 -6.36 -30.28 -15.07
C LEU A 45 -7.84 -30.01 -14.83
N GLY A 46 -8.32 -30.35 -13.64
CA GLY A 46 -9.57 -29.86 -13.07
C GLY A 46 -9.30 -28.98 -11.85
N LYS A 47 -10.09 -27.92 -11.71
CA LYS A 47 -10.09 -27.01 -10.55
C LYS A 47 -11.53 -26.84 -10.09
N ASN A 48 -11.80 -27.07 -8.81
CA ASN A 48 -13.11 -26.78 -8.22
C ASN A 48 -12.98 -25.92 -6.98
N VAL A 49 -13.94 -25.02 -6.82
CA VAL A 49 -14.11 -24.20 -5.62
C VAL A 49 -15.46 -24.55 -5.01
N PHE A 50 -15.45 -24.91 -3.74
CA PHE A 50 -16.64 -25.28 -2.96
C PHE A 50 -16.88 -24.30 -1.82
N TRP A 51 -18.14 -24.17 -1.43
CA TRP A 51 -18.56 -23.50 -0.21
C TRP A 51 -18.99 -24.51 0.85
N SER A 52 -18.37 -24.42 2.03
CA SER A 52 -18.70 -25.25 3.17
C SER A 52 -19.55 -24.48 4.17
N ASP A 53 -20.85 -24.76 4.25
CA ASP A 53 -21.74 -24.14 5.25
C ASP A 53 -21.25 -24.37 6.68
N THR A 54 -20.75 -25.59 6.97
CA THR A 54 -20.21 -25.96 8.29
C THR A 54 -19.10 -25.03 8.79
N TYR A 55 -18.35 -24.43 7.87
CA TYR A 55 -17.21 -23.57 8.20
C TYR A 55 -17.40 -22.13 7.74
N SER A 56 -18.49 -21.84 7.03
CA SER A 56 -18.74 -20.54 6.39
C SER A 56 -17.51 -20.06 5.61
N ASP A 57 -16.91 -20.97 4.86
CA ASP A 57 -15.67 -20.72 4.13
C ASP A 57 -15.48 -21.64 2.92
N LEU A 58 -14.50 -21.29 2.10
CA LEU A 58 -14.18 -21.96 0.85
C LEU A 58 -13.30 -23.19 1.03
N ARG A 59 -13.37 -24.09 0.05
CA ARG A 59 -12.40 -25.16 -0.21
C ARG A 59 -12.03 -25.16 -1.67
N THR A 60 -10.75 -25.24 -1.96
CA THR A 60 -10.25 -25.26 -3.34
C THR A 60 -9.45 -26.53 -3.58
N GLU A 61 -9.85 -27.28 -4.61
CA GLU A 61 -9.15 -28.48 -5.05
C GLU A 61 -8.60 -28.31 -6.47
N TYR A 62 -7.51 -29.03 -6.71
CA TYR A 62 -6.89 -29.21 -8.02
C TYR A 62 -6.67 -30.69 -8.24
N TYR A 63 -6.94 -31.18 -9.44
CA TYR A 63 -6.61 -32.56 -9.79
C TYR A 63 -6.22 -32.70 -11.25
N VAL A 64 -5.20 -33.53 -11.50
CA VAL A 64 -4.85 -33.96 -12.85
C VAL A 64 -5.42 -35.34 -13.08
N GLU A 65 -6.33 -35.45 -14.05
CA GLU A 65 -6.85 -36.72 -14.55
C GLU A 65 -5.94 -37.22 -15.68
N TYR A 66 -5.37 -38.41 -15.49
CA TYR A 66 -4.42 -39.04 -16.40
C TYR A 66 -4.87 -40.44 -16.80
N SER A 67 -5.16 -40.63 -18.08
CA SER A 67 -5.40 -41.95 -18.67
C SER A 67 -4.08 -42.58 -19.14
N PRO A 68 -3.64 -43.70 -18.54
CA PRO A 68 -2.37 -44.36 -18.86
C PRO A 68 -2.13 -44.55 -20.36
N ASN A 69 -0.95 -44.13 -20.82
CA ASN A 69 -0.52 -44.31 -22.21
C ASN A 69 1.02 -44.30 -22.33
N ALA A 70 1.54 -44.64 -23.51
CA ALA A 70 2.97 -44.73 -23.75
C ALA A 70 3.67 -43.39 -24.00
N SER A 71 2.91 -42.31 -24.25
CA SER A 71 3.46 -41.00 -24.65
C SER A 71 3.67 -40.06 -23.47
N VAL A 72 2.78 -40.12 -22.48
CA VAL A 72 2.86 -39.38 -21.22
C VAL A 72 2.98 -40.41 -20.12
N VAL A 73 4.06 -40.40 -19.34
CA VAL A 73 4.35 -41.45 -18.35
C VAL A 73 4.67 -40.88 -16.97
N PRO A 74 4.30 -41.59 -15.88
CA PRO A 74 4.73 -41.24 -14.54
C PRO A 74 6.25 -41.29 -14.39
N THR A 75 6.83 -40.34 -13.65
CA THR A 75 8.27 -40.22 -13.42
C THR A 75 8.51 -39.74 -11.99
N VAL A 76 9.06 -40.61 -11.14
CA VAL A 76 9.46 -40.20 -9.79
C VAL A 76 10.73 -39.36 -9.90
N ALA A 77 10.77 -38.27 -9.14
CA ALA A 77 11.91 -37.37 -9.07
C ALA A 77 12.30 -37.11 -7.61
N TYR A 78 13.57 -36.81 -7.43
CA TYR A 78 14.20 -36.37 -6.19
C TYR A 78 15.34 -35.41 -6.58
N GLY A 79 16.08 -34.85 -5.61
CA GLY A 79 17.23 -34.00 -5.94
C GLY A 79 18.42 -34.77 -6.51
N SER A 80 19.63 -34.21 -6.45
CA SER A 80 20.84 -34.91 -6.91
C SER A 80 21.14 -36.18 -6.09
N LYS A 81 20.67 -36.18 -4.84
CA LYS A 81 20.70 -37.28 -3.88
C LYS A 81 19.30 -37.47 -3.31
N VAL A 82 18.95 -38.68 -2.86
CA VAL A 82 17.60 -38.93 -2.29
C VAL A 82 17.37 -38.17 -0.99
N THR A 83 18.41 -37.72 -0.29
CA THR A 83 18.30 -36.85 0.89
C THR A 83 18.18 -35.37 0.56
N ASP A 84 18.35 -34.96 -0.69
CA ASP A 84 18.23 -33.55 -1.07
C ASP A 84 16.78 -33.10 -0.97
N ARG A 85 16.57 -31.87 -0.49
CA ARG A 85 15.25 -31.24 -0.47
C ARG A 85 15.18 -30.19 -1.56
N VAL A 86 14.30 -30.40 -2.53
CA VAL A 86 14.11 -29.54 -3.70
C VAL A 86 12.63 -29.17 -3.79
N THR A 87 12.33 -27.97 -4.27
CA THR A 87 10.95 -27.56 -4.54
C THR A 87 10.37 -28.37 -5.70
N LEU A 88 9.04 -28.43 -5.83
CA LEU A 88 8.40 -29.12 -6.96
C LEU A 88 8.86 -28.50 -8.30
N SER A 89 8.89 -27.17 -8.39
CA SER A 89 9.40 -26.48 -9.58
C SER A 89 10.87 -26.77 -9.86
N GLY A 90 11.72 -26.90 -8.83
CA GLY A 90 13.13 -27.23 -9.03
C GLY A 90 13.35 -28.65 -9.56
N MET A 91 12.53 -29.62 -9.11
CA MET A 91 12.55 -30.97 -9.66
C MET A 91 12.04 -31.00 -11.11
N ALA A 92 11.00 -30.22 -11.43
CA ALA A 92 10.52 -30.07 -12.80
C ALA A 92 11.61 -29.55 -13.74
N GLN A 93 12.29 -28.46 -13.37
CA GLN A 93 13.41 -27.89 -14.12
C GLN A 93 14.55 -28.90 -14.32
N THR A 94 14.81 -29.73 -13.32
CA THR A 94 15.82 -30.80 -13.43
C THR A 94 15.41 -31.83 -14.49
N LEU A 95 14.15 -32.27 -14.50
CA LEU A 95 13.63 -33.18 -15.54
C LEU A 95 13.66 -32.54 -16.93
N GLU A 96 13.34 -31.25 -17.02
CA GLU A 96 13.41 -30.47 -18.27
C GLU A 96 14.84 -30.36 -18.80
N SER A 97 15.81 -30.10 -17.93
CA SER A 97 17.23 -30.11 -18.31
C SER A 97 17.75 -31.48 -18.78
N GLN A 98 17.06 -32.56 -18.41
CA GLN A 98 17.35 -33.93 -18.87
C GLN A 98 16.64 -34.26 -20.19
N GLY A 99 16.00 -33.29 -20.83
CA GLY A 99 15.31 -33.44 -22.11
C GLY A 99 13.90 -34.02 -22.00
N LYS A 100 13.33 -34.14 -20.80
CA LYS A 100 11.92 -34.54 -20.62
C LYS A 100 11.03 -33.30 -20.61
N ARG A 101 9.86 -33.33 -21.24
CA ARG A 101 8.86 -32.27 -21.05
C ARG A 101 7.97 -32.63 -19.87
N VAL A 102 7.84 -31.73 -18.89
CA VAL A 102 6.92 -31.93 -17.75
C VAL A 102 5.50 -31.54 -18.18
N VAL A 103 4.54 -32.42 -17.89
CA VAL A 103 3.10 -32.19 -18.09
C VAL A 103 2.44 -31.75 -16.78
N SER A 104 2.73 -32.47 -15.70
CA SER A 104 2.27 -32.13 -14.34
C SER A 104 3.19 -32.70 -13.27
N GLY A 105 3.07 -32.22 -12.03
CA GLY A 105 3.80 -32.72 -10.87
C GLY A 105 2.99 -32.63 -9.58
N LEU A 106 3.20 -33.57 -8.66
CA LEU A 106 2.65 -33.60 -7.31
C LEU A 106 3.77 -33.93 -6.31
N ASN A 107 3.77 -33.31 -5.14
CA ASN A 107 4.74 -33.66 -4.10
C ASN A 107 4.61 -35.13 -3.64
N GLY A 108 5.72 -35.66 -3.13
CA GLY A 108 5.87 -37.07 -2.77
C GLY A 108 5.59 -37.42 -1.32
N ASP A 109 6.27 -38.46 -0.86
CA ASP A 109 6.11 -39.08 0.46
C ASP A 109 6.73 -38.23 1.59
N TRP A 110 6.47 -38.63 2.83
CA TRP A 110 7.12 -38.10 4.01
C TRP A 110 8.65 -38.25 3.94
N TYR A 111 9.32 -37.31 4.59
CA TYR A 111 10.76 -37.30 4.76
C TYR A 111 11.16 -36.78 6.13
N VAL A 112 12.35 -37.15 6.57
CA VAL A 112 12.90 -36.68 7.85
C VAL A 112 13.41 -35.26 7.66
N LEU A 113 12.80 -34.27 8.31
CA LEU A 113 13.14 -32.84 8.11
C LEU A 113 14.62 -32.50 8.35
N SER A 114 15.29 -33.17 9.30
CA SER A 114 16.68 -32.90 9.66
C SER A 114 17.69 -33.44 8.66
N THR A 115 17.38 -34.56 7.99
CA THR A 115 18.32 -35.25 7.09
C THR A 115 17.88 -35.22 5.63
N GLY A 116 16.62 -34.87 5.37
CA GLY A 116 15.96 -34.93 4.06
C GLY A 116 15.67 -36.36 3.56
N ALA A 117 16.05 -37.39 4.32
CA ALA A 117 15.87 -38.78 3.91
C ALA A 117 14.37 -39.11 3.71
N PRO A 118 13.96 -39.69 2.56
CA PRO A 118 12.58 -40.13 2.36
C PRO A 118 12.25 -41.22 3.37
N THR A 119 10.99 -41.32 3.80
CA THR A 119 10.58 -42.32 4.79
C THR A 119 10.17 -43.62 4.13
N GLY A 120 9.37 -43.58 3.06
CA GLY A 120 8.95 -44.74 2.28
C GLY A 120 9.86 -45.10 1.11
N LEU A 121 9.30 -45.93 0.23
CA LEU A 121 9.96 -46.50 -0.96
C LEU A 121 10.19 -45.43 -2.03
N VAL A 122 11.35 -45.46 -2.68
CA VAL A 122 11.65 -44.66 -3.87
C VAL A 122 12.25 -45.57 -4.93
N VAL A 123 11.58 -45.70 -6.07
CA VAL A 123 12.03 -46.49 -7.21
C VAL A 123 11.96 -45.63 -8.46
N THR A 124 13.03 -45.63 -9.24
CA THR A 124 13.11 -45.01 -10.57
C THR A 124 13.79 -45.97 -11.52
N ASP A 125 13.24 -46.16 -12.72
CA ASP A 125 13.75 -47.06 -13.76
C ASP A 125 13.96 -48.51 -13.25
N GLY A 126 13.11 -48.95 -12.31
CA GLY A 126 13.20 -50.26 -11.64
C GLY A 126 14.30 -50.37 -10.58
N ILE A 127 15.10 -49.31 -10.39
CA ILE A 127 16.18 -49.24 -9.41
C ILE A 127 15.61 -48.72 -8.08
N VAL A 128 15.86 -49.47 -6.99
CA VAL A 128 15.51 -49.09 -5.63
C VAL A 128 16.48 -48.02 -5.13
N ARG A 129 16.05 -46.76 -5.22
CA ARG A 129 16.79 -45.59 -4.75
C ARG A 129 16.74 -45.43 -3.23
N ALA A 130 15.66 -45.87 -2.60
CA ALA A 130 15.56 -45.99 -1.16
C ALA A 130 14.46 -47.00 -0.81
N THR A 131 14.67 -47.84 0.20
CA THR A 131 13.59 -48.67 0.74
C THR A 131 12.69 -47.85 1.67
N GLY A 132 11.63 -48.41 2.25
CA GLY A 132 10.95 -47.78 3.39
C GLY A 132 11.74 -47.97 4.69
N TYR A 133 11.48 -47.15 5.72
CA TYR A 133 11.91 -47.46 7.10
C TYR A 133 11.20 -48.70 7.65
N TYR A 134 9.96 -48.93 7.22
CA TYR A 134 9.17 -50.09 7.61
C TYR A 134 8.84 -50.93 6.37
N ASN A 135 8.85 -52.24 6.52
CA ASN A 135 8.58 -53.20 5.43
C ASN A 135 7.07 -53.45 5.21
N ASP A 136 6.20 -52.69 5.88
CA ASP A 136 4.75 -52.81 5.77
C ASP A 136 4.12 -51.41 5.68
N THR A 137 4.60 -50.59 4.74
CA THR A 137 4.00 -49.29 4.42
C THR A 137 3.27 -49.36 3.09
N TRP A 138 2.29 -48.49 2.87
CA TRP A 138 1.66 -48.36 1.56
C TRP A 138 2.58 -47.62 0.59
N ALA A 139 2.53 -48.02 -0.67
CA ALA A 139 3.23 -47.36 -1.77
C ALA A 139 2.40 -47.46 -3.05
N ILE A 140 2.63 -46.54 -3.96
CA ILE A 140 2.11 -46.56 -5.32
C ILE A 140 3.22 -46.97 -6.28
N GLY A 141 2.92 -47.92 -7.16
CA GLY A 141 3.81 -48.37 -8.23
C GLY A 141 3.23 -48.05 -9.59
N PHE A 142 4.11 -47.74 -10.55
CA PHE A 142 3.77 -47.49 -11.95
C PHE A 142 4.60 -48.37 -12.87
N ASN A 143 3.92 -48.99 -13.83
CA ASN A 143 4.54 -49.80 -14.87
C ASN A 143 5.00 -48.93 -16.05
N ALA A 144 5.79 -49.51 -16.96
CA ALA A 144 6.34 -48.79 -18.11
C ALA A 144 5.27 -48.29 -19.11
N ASP A 145 4.08 -48.89 -19.12
CA ASP A 145 2.93 -48.45 -19.92
C ASP A 145 2.10 -47.35 -19.24
N GLY A 146 2.53 -46.88 -18.07
CA GLY A 146 1.89 -45.84 -17.29
C GLY A 146 0.78 -46.32 -16.36
N THR A 147 0.43 -47.62 -16.35
CA THR A 147 -0.57 -48.17 -15.44
C THR A 147 -0.09 -48.14 -13.99
N ALA A 148 -1.01 -47.94 -13.05
CA ALA A 148 -0.70 -47.76 -11.63
C ALA A 148 -1.35 -48.85 -10.75
N PHE A 149 -0.73 -49.11 -9.60
CA PHE A 149 -1.33 -49.92 -8.52
C PHE A 149 -0.90 -49.40 -7.16
N ILE A 150 -1.72 -49.64 -6.13
CA ILE A 150 -1.37 -49.37 -4.73
C ILE A 150 -1.27 -50.69 -3.97
N ALA A 151 -0.17 -50.88 -3.25
CA ALA A 151 0.09 -52.11 -2.49
C ALA A 151 0.97 -51.82 -1.26
N ARG A 152 1.03 -52.78 -0.33
CA ARG A 152 2.05 -52.75 0.72
C ARG A 152 3.43 -52.97 0.10
N ASN A 153 4.41 -52.20 0.55
CA ASN A 153 5.81 -52.32 0.19
C ASN A 153 6.37 -53.63 0.75
N GLY A 154 6.21 -54.72 0.00
CA GLY A 154 6.64 -56.07 0.37
C GLY A 154 8.02 -56.43 -0.19
N LEU A 155 8.96 -55.49 -0.26
CA LEU A 155 10.32 -55.76 -0.70
C LEU A 155 11.13 -56.44 0.41
N SER A 156 11.75 -57.57 0.09
CA SER A 156 12.73 -58.25 0.92
C SER A 156 14.13 -57.97 0.39
N VAL A 157 14.96 -57.36 1.24
CA VAL A 157 16.33 -56.96 0.89
C VAL A 157 17.32 -57.67 1.80
N SER A 158 18.27 -58.39 1.18
CA SER A 158 19.32 -59.11 1.88
C SER A 158 20.65 -58.99 1.15
N VAL A 159 21.74 -59.07 1.90
CA VAL A 159 23.10 -59.18 1.37
C VAL A 159 23.69 -60.52 1.75
N SER A 160 24.42 -61.14 0.83
CA SER A 160 25.15 -62.37 1.09
C SER A 160 26.65 -62.15 0.96
N PHE A 161 27.37 -62.57 2.00
CA PHE A 161 28.83 -62.55 2.09
C PHE A 161 29.29 -63.65 3.05
N GLY A 162 30.49 -64.21 2.84
CA GLY A 162 30.97 -65.35 3.63
C GLY A 162 30.08 -66.61 3.57
N GLY A 163 29.32 -66.79 2.48
CA GLY A 163 28.40 -67.93 2.29
C GLY A 163 27.09 -67.87 3.08
N GLN A 164 26.79 -66.77 3.75
CA GLN A 164 25.53 -66.57 4.49
C GLN A 164 24.73 -65.39 3.94
N ALA A 165 23.41 -65.46 4.03
CA ALA A 165 22.52 -64.35 3.69
C ALA A 165 22.09 -63.62 4.97
N VAL A 166 22.25 -62.30 5.00
CA VAL A 166 21.91 -61.42 6.11
C VAL A 166 20.84 -60.44 5.66
N LYS A 167 19.76 -60.31 6.43
CA LYS A 167 18.71 -59.33 6.17
C LYS A 167 19.28 -57.92 6.33
N LEU A 168 18.96 -57.06 5.39
CA LEU A 168 19.36 -55.65 5.41
C LEU A 168 18.29 -54.85 6.14
N GLY A 169 18.25 -55.00 7.48
CA GLY A 169 17.19 -54.44 8.34
C GLY A 169 17.14 -52.91 8.36
N GLY A 170 18.26 -52.24 8.08
CA GLY A 170 18.34 -50.78 7.98
C GLY A 170 17.89 -50.24 6.63
N GLY A 171 17.73 -51.11 5.63
CA GLY A 171 17.30 -50.73 4.29
C GLY A 171 18.38 -50.09 3.42
N ILE A 172 17.99 -49.72 2.20
CA ILE A 172 18.85 -49.04 1.24
C ILE A 172 18.64 -47.53 1.40
N ASN A 173 19.74 -46.79 1.48
CA ASN A 173 19.79 -45.32 1.53
C ASN A 173 18.98 -44.73 2.70
N LYS A 174 19.20 -45.27 3.90
CA LYS A 174 18.67 -44.75 5.17
C LYS A 174 19.81 -44.43 6.12
N VAL A 175 19.70 -43.34 6.86
CA VAL A 175 20.64 -43.05 7.95
C VAL A 175 20.69 -44.25 8.89
N ARG A 176 21.91 -44.76 9.14
CA ARG A 176 22.17 -45.92 9.99
C ARG A 176 21.55 -45.74 11.38
N LYS A 177 20.83 -46.77 11.84
CA LYS A 177 20.24 -46.83 13.19
C LYS A 177 20.52 -48.18 13.83
N LEU A 178 20.40 -48.24 15.15
CA LEU A 178 20.38 -49.51 15.86
C LEU A 178 19.11 -50.30 15.51
N THR A 179 19.24 -51.61 15.51
CA THR A 179 18.14 -52.56 15.39
C THR A 179 17.20 -52.35 16.58
N ASP A 180 15.97 -51.96 16.30
CA ASP A 180 14.93 -51.76 17.30
C ASP A 180 14.13 -53.05 17.57
N SER A 181 13.14 -52.95 18.45
CA SER A 181 12.25 -54.07 18.80
C SER A 181 11.36 -54.56 17.65
N ALA A 182 11.23 -53.78 16.57
CA ALA A 182 10.55 -54.17 15.34
C ALA A 182 11.51 -54.80 14.31
N ALA A 183 12.77 -55.05 14.69
CA ALA A 183 13.84 -55.51 13.82
C ALA A 183 14.07 -54.57 12.61
N VAL A 184 13.86 -53.27 12.83
CA VAL A 184 14.17 -52.18 11.90
C VAL A 184 15.48 -51.52 12.33
N GLY A 185 16.35 -51.21 11.39
CA GLY A 185 17.72 -50.75 11.68
C GLY A 185 18.76 -51.87 11.53
N GLY A 186 19.96 -51.64 12.03
CA GLY A 186 21.09 -52.55 11.87
C GLY A 186 21.77 -52.39 10.50
N LEU A 187 22.05 -53.51 9.84
CA LEU A 187 22.84 -53.52 8.61
C LEU A 187 22.15 -52.71 7.51
N THR A 188 22.85 -51.70 6.99
CA THR A 188 22.33 -50.68 6.07
C THR A 188 23.25 -50.55 4.87
N LEU A 189 22.71 -50.37 3.65
CA LEU A 189 23.50 -50.11 2.45
C LEU A 189 23.25 -48.67 1.98
N LEU A 190 24.33 -47.90 1.86
CA LEU A 190 24.31 -46.52 1.40
C LEU A 190 25.00 -46.46 0.04
N THR A 191 24.24 -46.24 -1.03
CA THR A 191 24.75 -46.09 -2.38
C THR A 191 25.09 -44.63 -2.67
N ASP A 192 25.73 -44.38 -3.81
CA ASP A 192 25.98 -43.06 -4.36
C ASP A 192 24.72 -42.18 -4.49
N ASP A 193 23.52 -42.77 -4.56
CA ASP A 193 22.24 -42.06 -4.58
C ASP A 193 21.85 -41.47 -3.19
N PHE A 194 22.48 -41.88 -2.08
CA PHE A 194 22.08 -41.49 -0.71
C PHE A 194 22.33 -40.01 -0.41
N ALA A 195 23.61 -39.64 -0.29
CA ALA A 195 24.15 -38.32 0.06
C ALA A 195 25.66 -38.30 -0.26
N ALA A 196 26.32 -37.15 -0.14
CA ALA A 196 27.79 -37.08 -0.32
C ALA A 196 28.58 -37.85 0.77
N THR A 197 27.97 -38.08 1.93
CA THR A 197 28.56 -38.82 3.05
C THR A 197 27.51 -39.74 3.68
N THR A 198 27.95 -40.69 4.48
CA THR A 198 27.07 -41.66 5.18
C THR A 198 26.11 -41.04 6.20
N GLN A 199 26.33 -39.78 6.59
CA GLN A 199 25.57 -39.06 7.63
C GLN A 199 25.52 -39.78 8.99
N ASN A 200 26.43 -40.74 9.22
CA ASN A 200 26.50 -41.47 10.48
C ASN A 200 26.91 -40.54 11.63
N THR A 201 26.17 -40.58 12.75
CA THR A 201 26.46 -39.75 13.94
C THR A 201 27.11 -40.51 15.09
N GLU A 202 27.18 -41.84 15.00
CA GLU A 202 27.69 -42.73 16.03
C GLU A 202 28.78 -43.63 15.44
N PRO A 203 29.71 -44.20 16.24
CA PRO A 203 30.71 -45.14 15.75
C PRO A 203 30.13 -46.44 15.15
N GLY A 204 30.87 -47.07 14.24
CA GLY A 204 30.50 -48.34 13.63
C GLY A 204 31.49 -48.86 12.59
N VAL A 205 31.12 -49.95 11.92
CA VAL A 205 31.91 -50.56 10.84
C VAL A 205 31.31 -50.13 9.50
N ASP A 206 32.14 -49.58 8.62
CA ASP A 206 31.80 -49.19 7.25
C ASP A 206 32.63 -50.00 6.25
N VAL A 207 31.97 -50.62 5.28
CA VAL A 207 32.63 -51.41 4.23
C VAL A 207 32.38 -50.72 2.90
N ILE A 208 33.42 -50.23 2.25
CA ILE A 208 33.35 -49.61 0.91
C ILE A 208 33.29 -50.71 -0.14
N LEU A 209 32.30 -50.60 -1.02
CA LEU A 209 31.89 -51.60 -2.00
C LEU A 209 31.89 -50.99 -3.40
N SER A 210 32.56 -51.62 -4.35
CA SER A 210 32.49 -51.29 -5.78
C SER A 210 31.55 -52.25 -6.51
N PRO A 211 30.55 -51.77 -7.25
CA PRO A 211 29.66 -52.65 -8.00
C PRO A 211 30.43 -53.38 -9.12
N VAL A 212 30.04 -54.63 -9.37
CA VAL A 212 30.56 -55.43 -10.47
C VAL A 212 29.65 -55.24 -11.68
N ASP A 213 30.25 -54.77 -12.77
CA ASP A 213 29.67 -54.88 -14.11
C ASP A 213 30.45 -55.96 -14.87
N ASP A 214 29.83 -57.13 -15.04
CA ASP A 214 30.43 -58.24 -15.76
C ASP A 214 30.19 -58.17 -17.28
N GLY A 215 29.48 -57.14 -17.77
CA GLY A 215 29.12 -56.95 -19.17
C GLY A 215 28.18 -58.01 -19.75
N THR A 216 27.78 -59.01 -18.96
CA THR A 216 26.86 -60.09 -19.37
C THR A 216 25.41 -59.79 -19.00
N GLY A 217 25.21 -58.83 -18.08
CA GLY A 217 23.90 -58.53 -17.51
C GLY A 217 23.43 -59.58 -16.50
N THR A 218 24.32 -60.45 -16.00
CA THR A 218 23.96 -61.40 -14.92
C THR A 218 23.61 -60.63 -13.64
N TYR A 219 24.44 -59.63 -13.29
CA TYR A 219 24.21 -58.73 -12.17
C TYR A 219 23.76 -57.34 -12.64
N ALA A 220 22.90 -56.70 -11.85
CA ALA A 220 22.59 -55.29 -12.00
C ALA A 220 23.65 -54.44 -11.29
N VAL A 221 24.10 -53.35 -11.88
CA VAL A 221 25.11 -52.44 -11.28
C VAL A 221 24.55 -51.54 -10.18
N LYS A 222 23.23 -51.40 -10.08
CA LYS A 222 22.51 -50.72 -8.99
C LYS A 222 21.40 -51.61 -8.43
N PRO A 223 20.98 -51.41 -7.16
CA PRO A 223 19.94 -52.22 -6.51
C PRO A 223 18.63 -52.26 -7.32
N THR A 224 18.34 -53.38 -7.99
CA THR A 224 17.20 -53.46 -8.93
C THR A 224 16.22 -54.53 -8.47
N ILE A 225 14.92 -54.24 -8.50
CA ILE A 225 13.89 -55.18 -8.06
C ILE A 225 13.94 -56.46 -8.91
N GLY A 226 13.97 -57.62 -8.26
CA GLY A 226 14.00 -58.92 -8.93
C GLY A 226 15.37 -59.31 -9.50
N ARG A 227 16.41 -58.49 -9.30
CA ARG A 227 17.78 -58.78 -9.75
C ARG A 227 18.76 -58.79 -8.59
N GLN A 228 19.91 -59.42 -8.82
CA GLN A 228 21.03 -59.39 -7.90
C GLN A 228 22.02 -58.29 -8.30
N THR A 229 22.61 -57.63 -7.31
CA THR A 229 23.73 -56.69 -7.50
C THR A 229 24.93 -57.25 -6.75
N GLN A 230 26.02 -57.50 -7.48
CA GLN A 230 27.26 -57.96 -6.87
C GLN A 230 28.21 -56.78 -6.66
N TYR A 231 28.89 -56.79 -5.52
CA TYR A 231 29.92 -55.82 -5.15
C TYR A 231 31.21 -56.54 -4.81
N VAL A 232 32.33 -55.86 -4.99
CA VAL A 232 33.65 -56.24 -4.46
C VAL A 232 34.00 -55.29 -3.32
N VAL A 233 34.47 -55.86 -2.21
CA VAL A 233 34.98 -55.10 -1.06
C VAL A 233 36.27 -54.40 -1.46
N GLU A 234 36.34 -53.10 -1.21
CA GLU A 234 37.58 -52.32 -1.37
C GLU A 234 38.27 -52.07 -0.04
N GLN A 235 37.48 -51.75 0.98
CA GLN A 235 38.00 -51.34 2.27
C GLN A 235 36.99 -51.64 3.37
N VAL A 236 37.50 -52.05 4.53
CA VAL A 236 36.75 -52.13 5.79
C VAL A 236 37.31 -51.09 6.74
N LEU A 237 36.44 -50.29 7.34
CA LEU A 237 36.76 -49.14 8.17
C LEU A 237 36.05 -49.22 9.52
N GLU A 238 36.78 -48.90 10.59
CA GLU A 238 36.19 -48.52 11.86
C GLU A 238 36.00 -47.01 11.86
N SER A 239 34.76 -46.55 11.78
CA SER A 239 34.42 -45.13 11.73
C SER A 239 33.90 -44.66 13.09
N THR A 240 34.31 -43.45 13.50
CA THR A 240 33.76 -42.79 14.69
C THR A 240 32.53 -41.93 14.36
N GLY A 241 32.20 -41.78 13.07
CA GLY A 241 31.11 -40.95 12.55
C GLY A 241 31.04 -41.02 11.01
N SER A 242 30.55 -39.96 10.38
CA SER A 242 30.29 -39.91 8.93
C SER A 242 31.58 -40.01 8.08
N ILE A 243 31.57 -40.91 7.09
CA ILE A 243 32.58 -41.01 6.03
C ILE A 243 32.01 -40.60 4.65
N PRO A 244 32.86 -40.18 3.67
CA PRO A 244 32.43 -39.97 2.29
C PRO A 244 31.87 -41.24 1.65
N ILE A 245 30.87 -41.08 0.78
CA ILE A 245 30.40 -42.14 -0.13
C ILE A 245 31.02 -41.87 -1.50
N PRO A 246 31.99 -42.69 -1.97
CA PRO A 246 32.60 -42.45 -3.28
C PRO A 246 31.59 -42.59 -4.42
N GLU A 247 31.78 -41.81 -5.49
CA GLU A 247 30.93 -41.84 -6.68
C GLU A 247 30.91 -43.24 -7.31
N GLY A 248 29.72 -43.72 -7.69
CA GLY A 248 29.52 -45.06 -8.26
C GLY A 248 29.72 -46.22 -7.28
N LYS A 249 30.06 -45.96 -6.01
CA LYS A 249 30.28 -46.99 -4.98
C LYS A 249 29.13 -47.04 -3.97
N ALA A 250 29.19 -48.03 -3.09
CA ALA A 250 28.30 -48.15 -1.95
C ALA A 250 29.09 -48.36 -0.65
N VAL A 251 28.43 -48.12 0.47
CA VAL A 251 28.94 -48.37 1.82
C VAL A 251 27.96 -49.27 2.55
N LEU A 252 28.39 -50.47 2.92
CA LEU A 252 27.65 -51.36 3.81
C LEU A 252 28.05 -51.05 5.24
N THR A 253 27.09 -50.70 6.08
CA THR A 253 27.37 -50.07 7.38
C THR A 253 26.56 -50.67 8.52
N LEU A 254 27.20 -50.80 9.70
CA LEU A 254 26.61 -51.34 10.93
C LEU A 254 27.09 -50.55 12.16
N ASN A 255 26.20 -50.26 13.10
CA ASN A 255 26.53 -49.47 14.29
C ASN A 255 27.36 -50.29 15.30
N ALA A 256 28.34 -49.68 15.99
CA ALA A 256 29.22 -50.36 16.93
C ALA A 256 28.52 -50.92 18.19
N LYS A 257 27.27 -50.52 18.46
CA LYS A 257 26.45 -51.04 19.57
C LYS A 257 25.57 -52.24 19.17
N GLU A 258 25.69 -52.72 17.93
CA GLU A 258 25.04 -53.95 17.46
C GLU A 258 25.70 -55.20 18.04
N SER A 259 25.16 -56.38 17.74
CA SER A 259 25.76 -57.63 18.23
C SER A 259 27.20 -57.79 17.74
N GLU A 260 28.10 -58.19 18.65
CA GLU A 260 29.50 -58.43 18.30
C GLU A 260 29.65 -59.52 17.23
N GLU A 261 28.71 -60.47 17.17
CA GLU A 261 28.65 -61.46 16.08
C GLU A 261 28.44 -60.80 14.71
N ALA A 262 27.53 -59.84 14.59
CA ALA A 262 27.27 -59.14 13.33
C ALA A 262 28.45 -58.22 12.95
N LEU A 263 29.05 -57.54 13.92
CA LEU A 263 30.23 -56.70 13.72
C LEU A 263 31.46 -57.52 13.29
N ALA A 264 31.71 -58.65 13.94
CA ALA A 264 32.81 -59.56 13.59
C ALA A 264 32.69 -60.07 12.16
N ARG A 265 31.47 -60.33 11.67
CA ARG A 265 31.22 -60.73 10.28
C ARG A 265 31.59 -59.64 9.27
N LEU A 266 31.29 -58.37 9.55
CA LEU A 266 31.69 -57.26 8.67
C LEU A 266 33.22 -57.03 8.73
N ARG A 267 33.82 -57.12 9.91
CA ARG A 267 35.28 -56.98 10.12
C ARG A 267 36.09 -58.06 9.42
N ALA A 268 35.51 -59.25 9.24
CA ALA A 268 36.17 -60.37 8.58
C ALA A 268 36.30 -60.20 7.06
N LEU A 269 35.58 -59.25 6.45
CA LEU A 269 35.69 -58.95 5.03
C LEU A 269 37.07 -58.39 4.68
N GLN A 270 37.61 -58.81 3.55
CA GLN A 270 38.89 -58.35 3.01
C GLN A 270 38.71 -57.72 1.64
N PRO A 271 39.59 -56.78 1.23
CA PRO A 271 39.59 -56.28 -0.13
C PRO A 271 39.64 -57.43 -1.15
N GLY A 272 38.71 -57.43 -2.12
CA GLY A 272 38.52 -58.51 -3.09
C GLY A 272 37.38 -59.47 -2.78
N ASP A 273 36.87 -59.51 -1.55
CA ASP A 273 35.70 -60.33 -1.19
C ASP A 273 34.44 -59.85 -1.91
N THR A 274 33.55 -60.78 -2.23
CA THR A 274 32.28 -60.46 -2.90
C THR A 274 31.13 -60.30 -1.91
N VAL A 275 30.32 -59.26 -2.08
CA VAL A 275 29.04 -59.05 -1.39
C VAL A 275 27.92 -59.02 -2.43
N THR A 276 26.93 -59.90 -2.31
CA THR A 276 25.80 -59.95 -3.27
C THR A 276 24.51 -59.48 -2.62
N LEU A 277 23.98 -58.35 -3.09
CA LEU A 277 22.66 -57.83 -2.72
C LEU A 277 21.56 -58.53 -3.54
N THR A 278 20.49 -58.95 -2.88
CA THR A 278 19.28 -59.47 -3.52
C THR A 278 18.09 -58.63 -3.10
N VAL A 279 17.33 -58.12 -4.07
CA VAL A 279 16.05 -57.42 -3.86
C VAL A 279 14.95 -58.27 -4.47
N SER A 280 14.02 -58.75 -3.65
CA SER A 280 12.93 -59.65 -4.08
C SER A 280 11.59 -59.21 -3.52
N SER A 281 10.49 -59.66 -4.13
CA SER A 281 9.15 -59.50 -3.57
C SER A 281 8.30 -60.73 -3.89
N SER A 282 7.38 -61.08 -3.00
CA SER A 282 6.36 -62.09 -3.24
C SER A 282 5.19 -61.54 -4.07
N ASP A 283 4.99 -60.22 -4.08
CA ASP A 283 3.98 -59.56 -4.91
C ASP A 283 4.61 -59.20 -6.27
N GLN A 284 4.17 -59.93 -7.30
CA GLN A 284 4.72 -59.83 -8.65
C GLN A 284 4.55 -58.42 -9.26
N ARG A 285 3.60 -57.61 -8.79
CA ARG A 285 3.42 -56.23 -9.28
C ARG A 285 4.69 -55.39 -9.07
N TRP A 286 5.40 -55.59 -7.96
CA TRP A 286 6.66 -54.87 -7.70
C TRP A 286 7.77 -55.21 -8.69
N SER A 287 7.77 -56.41 -9.29
CA SER A 287 8.76 -56.78 -10.31
C SER A 287 8.55 -56.09 -11.66
N GLN A 288 7.36 -55.53 -11.90
CA GLN A 288 7.00 -54.80 -13.13
C GLN A 288 7.05 -53.28 -12.95
N ALA A 289 7.07 -52.80 -11.70
CA ALA A 289 7.11 -51.38 -11.37
C ALA A 289 8.45 -50.77 -11.78
N VAL A 290 8.39 -49.79 -12.69
CA VAL A 290 9.57 -49.00 -13.09
C VAL A 290 9.66 -47.70 -12.31
N GLN A 291 8.56 -47.19 -11.78
CA GLN A 291 8.54 -46.07 -10.85
C GLN A 291 7.74 -46.47 -9.61
N ALA A 292 8.15 -46.05 -8.42
CA ALA A 292 7.36 -46.23 -7.22
C ALA A 292 7.68 -45.18 -6.17
N LEU A 293 6.66 -44.83 -5.39
CA LEU A 293 6.77 -43.88 -4.30
C LEU A 293 5.97 -44.36 -3.09
N GLY A 294 6.54 -44.17 -1.89
CA GLY A 294 5.82 -44.37 -0.64
C GLY A 294 4.62 -43.45 -0.51
N GLY A 295 3.70 -43.79 0.39
CA GLY A 295 2.65 -42.90 0.81
C GLY A 295 2.34 -43.04 2.29
N VAL A 296 1.57 -42.07 2.78
CA VAL A 296 1.30 -41.85 4.20
C VAL A 296 0.24 -42.81 4.72
N SER A 297 -0.89 -42.86 4.03
CA SER A 297 -2.06 -43.67 4.42
C SER A 297 -2.81 -44.12 3.19
N LYS A 298 -3.42 -45.31 3.29
CA LYS A 298 -4.37 -45.79 2.29
C LYS A 298 -5.71 -45.08 2.54
N LEU A 299 -6.21 -44.35 1.56
CA LEU A 299 -7.42 -43.53 1.70
C LEU A 299 -8.68 -44.27 1.27
N VAL A 300 -8.60 -44.98 0.15
CA VAL A 300 -9.73 -45.67 -0.46
C VAL A 300 -9.30 -47.09 -0.83
N THR A 301 -10.13 -48.05 -0.46
CA THR A 301 -9.98 -49.48 -0.78
C THR A 301 -11.32 -49.99 -1.32
N ASN A 302 -11.34 -50.58 -2.52
CA ASN A 302 -12.55 -51.06 -3.21
C ASN A 302 -13.69 -50.03 -3.25
N GLY A 303 -13.38 -48.76 -3.48
CA GLY A 303 -14.35 -47.66 -3.56
C GLY A 303 -14.99 -47.27 -2.22
N GLN A 304 -14.37 -47.65 -1.11
CA GLN A 304 -14.81 -47.30 0.25
C GLN A 304 -13.70 -46.56 0.99
N VAL A 305 -14.09 -45.60 1.84
CA VAL A 305 -13.15 -44.87 2.72
C VAL A 305 -12.52 -45.85 3.72
N ASP A 306 -11.19 -45.82 3.84
CA ASP A 306 -10.47 -46.67 4.77
C ASP A 306 -10.62 -46.19 6.23
N SER A 307 -10.28 -47.07 7.19
CA SER A 307 -10.36 -46.79 8.63
C SER A 307 -9.06 -46.17 9.17
N GLY A 308 -9.15 -45.47 10.31
CA GLY A 308 -7.97 -44.93 11.00
C GLY A 308 -7.31 -43.72 10.32
N LEU A 309 -8.05 -43.02 9.44
CA LEU A 309 -7.57 -41.85 8.72
C LEU A 309 -7.40 -40.62 9.63
N ASP A 310 -6.47 -39.73 9.25
CA ASP A 310 -6.23 -38.50 9.99
C ASP A 310 -7.46 -37.56 9.93
N ALA A 311 -7.93 -37.18 11.12
CA ALA A 311 -9.05 -36.26 11.32
C ALA A 311 -8.63 -34.77 11.28
N SER A 312 -7.34 -34.48 11.13
CA SER A 312 -6.82 -33.12 11.02
C SER A 312 -7.26 -32.47 9.71
N ARG A 313 -7.76 -31.24 9.81
CA ARG A 313 -8.17 -30.44 8.66
C ARG A 313 -7.00 -29.61 8.17
N THR A 314 -6.48 -29.95 6.99
CA THR A 314 -5.31 -29.32 6.40
C THR A 314 -5.32 -29.49 4.88
N ALA A 315 -4.26 -29.00 4.22
CA ALA A 315 -3.97 -29.35 2.83
C ALA A 315 -3.53 -30.82 2.73
N TRP A 316 -4.00 -31.52 1.70
CA TRP A 316 -3.71 -32.93 1.47
C TRP A 316 -3.49 -33.23 -0.02
N PRO A 317 -2.34 -33.81 -0.39
CA PRO A 317 -2.12 -34.40 -1.69
C PRO A 317 -2.47 -35.90 -1.64
N ALA A 318 -3.00 -36.42 -2.74
CA ALA A 318 -3.36 -37.82 -2.85
C ALA A 318 -3.25 -38.31 -4.30
N ILE A 319 -3.16 -39.62 -4.47
CA ILE A 319 -3.22 -40.26 -5.79
C ILE A 319 -4.31 -41.33 -5.75
N GLY A 320 -5.29 -41.21 -6.65
CA GLY A 320 -6.40 -42.14 -6.80
C GLY A 320 -6.33 -42.91 -8.11
N ILE A 321 -6.89 -44.11 -8.15
CA ILE A 321 -7.00 -44.96 -9.33
C ILE A 321 -8.47 -45.32 -9.53
N LYS A 322 -9.01 -45.00 -10.70
CA LYS A 322 -10.37 -45.36 -11.11
C LYS A 322 -10.45 -46.81 -11.56
N ALA A 323 -11.67 -47.34 -11.64
CA ALA A 323 -11.91 -48.72 -12.06
C ALA A 323 -11.41 -49.03 -13.48
N ASP A 324 -11.33 -48.02 -14.36
CA ASP A 324 -10.82 -48.15 -15.73
C ASP A 324 -9.29 -48.00 -15.84
N GLY A 325 -8.59 -47.78 -14.71
CA GLY A 325 -7.14 -47.56 -14.65
C GLY A 325 -6.70 -46.10 -14.77
N THR A 326 -7.63 -45.15 -15.00
CA THR A 326 -7.33 -43.71 -14.97
C THR A 326 -6.82 -43.31 -13.58
N VAL A 327 -5.76 -42.49 -13.55
CA VAL A 327 -5.12 -42.02 -12.32
C VAL A 327 -5.50 -40.56 -12.07
N ILE A 328 -5.82 -40.23 -10.82
CA ILE A 328 -6.08 -38.87 -10.35
C ILE A 328 -4.93 -38.43 -9.45
N PHE A 329 -4.16 -37.43 -9.86
CA PHE A 329 -3.23 -36.72 -8.98
C PHE A 329 -3.98 -35.55 -8.35
N TYR A 330 -4.13 -35.54 -7.03
CA TYR A 330 -5.05 -34.66 -6.32
C TYR A 330 -4.32 -33.77 -5.32
N ALA A 331 -4.75 -32.52 -5.21
CA ALA A 331 -4.34 -31.60 -4.15
C ALA A 331 -5.54 -30.80 -3.63
N MET A 332 -5.78 -30.90 -2.33
CA MET A 332 -6.66 -30.00 -1.58
C MET A 332 -5.82 -28.93 -0.91
N ASP A 333 -6.09 -27.66 -1.20
CA ASP A 333 -5.48 -26.55 -0.45
C ASP A 333 -6.07 -26.45 0.95
N GLY A 334 -5.34 -25.89 1.91
CA GLY A 334 -5.82 -25.76 3.29
C GLY A 334 -5.07 -24.74 4.12
N LYS A 335 -5.57 -24.53 5.35
CA LYS A 335 -5.03 -23.58 6.35
C LYS A 335 -5.01 -22.11 5.87
N GLN A 336 -5.90 -21.74 4.96
CA GLN A 336 -5.96 -20.40 4.36
C GLN A 336 -7.39 -19.86 4.44
N PRO A 337 -7.78 -19.23 5.57
CA PRO A 337 -9.11 -18.64 5.73
C PRO A 337 -9.44 -17.69 4.58
N GLY A 338 -10.66 -17.76 4.07
CA GLY A 338 -11.10 -16.97 2.91
C GLY A 338 -10.67 -17.47 1.54
N TYR A 339 -9.93 -18.58 1.46
CA TYR A 339 -9.54 -19.20 0.18
C TYR A 339 -9.71 -20.73 0.19
N SER A 340 -9.11 -21.41 1.17
CA SER A 340 -9.33 -22.85 1.39
C SER A 340 -9.06 -23.25 2.83
N VAL A 341 -10.09 -23.72 3.54
CA VAL A 341 -9.95 -24.21 4.92
C VAL A 341 -9.37 -25.64 5.01
N GLY A 342 -9.28 -26.34 3.88
CA GLY A 342 -8.79 -27.72 3.81
C GLY A 342 -9.84 -28.77 4.15
N ALA A 343 -9.38 -30.01 4.21
CA ALA A 343 -10.22 -31.18 4.43
C ALA A 343 -9.52 -32.17 5.37
N THR A 344 -10.28 -33.10 5.95
CA THR A 344 -9.72 -34.29 6.61
C THR A 344 -9.35 -35.33 5.57
N GLN A 345 -8.52 -36.32 5.92
CA GLN A 345 -8.21 -37.42 5.00
C GLN A 345 -9.48 -38.20 4.60
N GLY A 346 -10.45 -38.35 5.51
CA GLY A 346 -11.74 -38.97 5.20
C GLY A 346 -12.56 -38.18 4.17
N GLN A 347 -12.54 -36.85 4.23
CA GLN A 347 -13.18 -36.00 3.22
C GLN A 347 -12.48 -36.12 1.86
N VAL A 348 -11.14 -36.14 1.84
CA VAL A 348 -10.38 -36.36 0.59
C VAL A 348 -10.67 -37.74 0.01
N ALA A 349 -10.72 -38.79 0.83
CA ALA A 349 -11.08 -40.13 0.41
C ALA A 349 -12.48 -40.16 -0.22
N GLN A 350 -13.47 -39.57 0.46
CA GLN A 350 -14.83 -39.46 -0.07
C GLN A 350 -14.88 -38.68 -1.39
N ARG A 351 -14.09 -37.61 -1.50
CA ARG A 351 -14.00 -36.82 -2.74
C ARG A 351 -13.36 -37.59 -3.88
N LEU A 352 -12.32 -38.38 -3.64
CA LEU A 352 -11.73 -39.25 -4.65
C LEU A 352 -12.71 -40.33 -5.11
N ILE A 353 -13.58 -40.84 -4.23
CA ILE A 353 -14.69 -41.73 -4.62
C ILE A 353 -15.69 -41.00 -5.51
N GLU A 354 -16.06 -39.75 -5.20
CA GLU A 354 -16.92 -38.92 -6.08
C GLU A 354 -16.28 -38.66 -7.46
N LEU A 355 -14.96 -38.62 -7.55
CA LEU A 355 -14.20 -38.54 -8.81
C LEU A 355 -14.04 -39.91 -9.52
N GLY A 356 -14.55 -40.99 -8.92
CA GLY A 356 -14.58 -42.35 -9.49
C GLY A 356 -13.44 -43.27 -9.06
N CYS A 357 -12.59 -42.86 -8.11
CA CYS A 357 -11.47 -43.68 -7.63
C CYS A 357 -11.97 -44.85 -6.79
N VAL A 358 -11.47 -46.05 -7.09
CA VAL A 358 -11.70 -47.28 -6.31
C VAL A 358 -10.55 -47.60 -5.38
N GLU A 359 -9.37 -47.04 -5.64
CA GLU A 359 -8.19 -47.16 -4.79
C GLU A 359 -7.55 -45.78 -4.64
N ALA A 360 -7.07 -45.41 -3.45
CA ALA A 360 -6.35 -44.14 -3.27
C ALA A 360 -5.34 -44.20 -2.13
N ILE A 361 -4.28 -43.39 -2.24
CA ILE A 361 -3.21 -43.24 -1.26
C ILE A 361 -2.94 -41.75 -1.00
N CYS A 362 -2.71 -41.38 0.26
CA CYS A 362 -2.33 -40.03 0.66
C CYS A 362 -0.82 -39.84 0.56
N MET A 363 -0.39 -38.65 0.15
CA MET A 363 1.02 -38.23 0.12
C MET A 363 1.29 -37.23 1.28
N ASP A 364 2.49 -36.65 1.36
CA ASP A 364 2.85 -35.72 2.45
C ASP A 364 2.02 -34.42 2.42
N GLY A 365 1.27 -34.17 3.49
CA GLY A 365 0.31 -33.08 3.61
C GLY A 365 0.84 -31.76 4.17
N GLY A 366 -0.09 -30.85 4.47
CA GLY A 366 0.22 -29.52 5.00
C GLY A 366 1.06 -28.71 4.00
N GLY A 367 2.09 -28.02 4.50
CA GLY A 367 2.95 -27.15 3.67
C GLY A 367 3.71 -27.84 2.56
N SER A 368 3.79 -29.17 2.56
CA SER A 368 4.37 -29.95 1.47
C SER A 368 3.45 -30.01 0.24
N THR A 369 2.13 -29.86 0.43
CA THR A 369 1.09 -29.98 -0.60
C THR A 369 1.32 -29.00 -1.75
N THR A 370 1.76 -29.52 -2.89
CA THR A 370 2.05 -28.73 -4.08
C THR A 370 1.68 -29.54 -5.32
N ILE A 371 0.94 -28.94 -6.25
CA ILE A 371 0.65 -29.49 -7.57
C ILE A 371 0.98 -28.44 -8.64
N GLY A 372 1.59 -28.89 -9.74
CA GLY A 372 1.95 -28.03 -10.87
C GLY A 372 1.58 -28.66 -12.19
N VAL A 373 1.39 -27.81 -13.20
CA VAL A 373 1.08 -28.21 -14.59
C VAL A 373 1.81 -27.32 -15.58
N THR A 374 2.06 -27.84 -16.77
CA THR A 374 2.47 -27.04 -17.93
C THR A 374 1.25 -26.82 -18.80
N TYR A 375 0.72 -25.60 -18.85
CA TYR A 375 -0.38 -25.28 -19.76
C TYR A 375 0.11 -25.32 -21.21
N PRO A 376 -0.75 -25.66 -22.19
CA PRO A 376 -0.33 -25.82 -23.59
C PRO A 376 0.32 -24.58 -24.22
N ASP A 377 -0.06 -23.39 -23.77
CA ASP A 377 0.46 -22.08 -24.21
C ASP A 377 1.66 -21.58 -23.39
N GLN A 378 2.20 -22.40 -22.49
CA GLN A 378 3.33 -22.07 -21.64
C GLN A 378 4.52 -23.00 -21.89
N GLU A 379 5.73 -22.50 -21.71
CA GLU A 379 6.97 -23.26 -21.99
C GLU A 379 7.40 -24.18 -20.85
N GLY A 380 6.91 -23.98 -19.62
CA GLY A 380 7.32 -24.74 -18.45
C GLY A 380 6.26 -24.84 -17.36
N MET A 381 6.50 -25.72 -16.39
CA MET A 381 5.54 -26.01 -15.33
C MET A 381 5.34 -24.85 -14.36
N GLN A 382 4.08 -24.54 -14.05
CA GLN A 382 3.67 -23.58 -13.02
C GLN A 382 2.98 -24.31 -11.87
N VAL A 383 3.19 -23.85 -10.63
CA VAL A 383 2.42 -24.30 -9.46
C VAL A 383 1.03 -23.68 -9.54
N VAL A 384 -0.02 -24.50 -9.54
CA VAL A 384 -1.41 -24.03 -9.74
C VAL A 384 -2.21 -23.95 -8.46
N ASN A 385 -1.84 -24.70 -7.42
CA ASN A 385 -2.44 -24.55 -6.10
C ASN A 385 -1.76 -23.45 -5.28
N LYS A 386 -2.31 -23.13 -4.11
CA LYS A 386 -1.74 -22.14 -3.18
C LYS A 386 -1.16 -22.86 -1.96
N PRO A 387 0.17 -23.09 -1.88
CA PRO A 387 0.78 -23.79 -0.75
C PRO A 387 0.50 -23.13 0.60
N SER A 388 0.21 -23.93 1.63
CA SER A 388 -0.24 -23.41 2.93
C SER A 388 0.81 -22.61 3.70
N ASP A 389 2.10 -22.78 3.37
CA ASP A 389 3.21 -22.04 4.00
C ASP A 389 3.47 -20.68 3.30
N GLY A 390 2.60 -20.26 2.37
CA GLY A 390 2.77 -19.05 1.55
C GLY A 390 3.71 -19.22 0.36
N SER A 391 4.51 -20.30 0.34
CA SER A 391 5.38 -20.71 -0.77
C SER A 391 5.53 -22.23 -0.79
N GLN A 392 5.93 -22.79 -1.94
CA GLN A 392 6.16 -24.23 -2.06
C GLN A 392 7.33 -24.67 -1.16
N ARG A 393 7.12 -25.73 -0.38
CA ARG A 393 8.17 -26.32 0.46
C ARG A 393 9.15 -27.15 -0.38
N LYS A 394 10.40 -27.22 0.08
CA LYS A 394 11.39 -28.15 -0.45
C LYS A 394 11.10 -29.56 0.10
N ASN A 395 10.75 -30.50 -0.77
CA ASN A 395 10.43 -31.89 -0.45
C ASN A 395 11.56 -32.82 -0.92
N SER A 396 11.64 -34.03 -0.38
CA SER A 396 12.66 -35.01 -0.81
C SER A 396 12.34 -35.67 -2.14
N THR A 397 11.04 -35.86 -2.42
CA THR A 397 10.54 -36.61 -3.57
C THR A 397 9.29 -35.95 -4.15
N ALA A 398 9.02 -36.24 -5.42
CA ALA A 398 7.81 -35.89 -6.13
C ALA A 398 7.51 -36.92 -7.23
N ILE A 399 6.27 -36.92 -7.73
CA ILE A 399 5.86 -37.68 -8.90
C ILE A 399 5.41 -36.71 -9.99
N PHE A 400 5.92 -36.91 -11.20
CA PHE A 400 5.59 -36.12 -12.39
C PHE A 400 4.92 -36.97 -13.45
N LEU A 401 4.14 -36.34 -14.32
CA LEU A 401 3.86 -36.84 -15.65
C LEU A 401 4.83 -36.16 -16.60
N THR A 402 5.60 -36.95 -17.36
CA THR A 402 6.53 -36.43 -18.36
C THR A 402 6.26 -37.02 -19.73
N THR A 403 6.66 -36.32 -20.78
CA THR A 403 6.48 -36.75 -22.16
C THR A 403 7.75 -36.50 -22.98
N GLY A 404 7.96 -37.37 -23.97
CA GLY A 404 8.97 -37.21 -25.02
C GLY A 404 8.36 -36.75 -26.36
N LEU A 405 7.06 -36.47 -26.41
CA LEU A 405 6.38 -36.00 -27.61
C LEU A 405 7.05 -34.73 -28.16
N GLN A 406 7.09 -34.63 -29.48
CA GLN A 406 7.61 -33.48 -30.22
C GLN A 406 6.47 -32.78 -30.97
N PRO A 407 6.61 -31.48 -31.30
CA PRO A 407 5.65 -30.78 -32.13
C PRO A 407 5.44 -31.52 -33.46
N THR A 408 4.17 -31.75 -33.82
CA THR A 408 3.75 -32.37 -35.08
C THR A 408 3.27 -31.34 -36.10
N GLY A 409 2.78 -30.18 -35.63
CA GLY A 409 2.18 -29.14 -36.46
C GLY A 409 0.79 -29.48 -37.01
N GLU A 410 0.31 -30.71 -36.84
CA GLU A 410 -1.02 -31.16 -37.26
C GLU A 410 -2.07 -30.74 -36.23
N LEU A 411 -2.90 -29.75 -36.57
CA LEU A 411 -3.98 -29.25 -35.71
C LEU A 411 -4.91 -30.38 -35.25
N ALA A 412 -5.13 -30.46 -33.93
CA ALA A 412 -5.96 -31.47 -33.30
C ALA A 412 -7.07 -30.87 -32.42
N SER A 413 -6.79 -29.77 -31.73
CA SER A 413 -7.74 -29.12 -30.82
C SER A 413 -7.45 -27.62 -30.67
N TYR A 414 -8.30 -26.90 -29.96
CA TYR A 414 -8.02 -25.54 -29.51
C TYR A 414 -7.93 -25.48 -27.99
N TYR A 415 -7.05 -24.62 -27.48
CA TYR A 415 -6.98 -24.25 -26.08
C TYR A 415 -7.59 -22.86 -25.89
N VAL A 416 -8.70 -22.81 -25.13
CA VAL A 416 -9.42 -21.56 -24.86
C VAL A 416 -8.88 -20.94 -23.57
N THR A 417 -8.46 -19.68 -23.64
CA THR A 417 -7.94 -18.91 -22.50
C THR A 417 -8.74 -17.62 -22.28
N PRO A 418 -9.05 -17.26 -21.02
CA PRO A 418 -8.92 -18.08 -19.81
C PRO A 418 -9.74 -19.37 -19.89
N SER A 419 -9.20 -20.47 -19.37
CA SER A 419 -9.88 -21.77 -19.34
C SER A 419 -11.02 -21.80 -18.33
N ASP A 420 -10.93 -20.96 -17.29
CA ASP A 420 -11.93 -20.82 -16.24
C ASP A 420 -12.05 -19.38 -15.74
N SER A 421 -13.26 -18.89 -15.43
CA SER A 421 -13.49 -17.53 -14.89
C SER A 421 -14.79 -17.42 -14.08
N ILE A 422 -14.85 -16.46 -13.15
CA ILE A 422 -16.05 -16.13 -12.35
C ILE A 422 -16.38 -14.64 -12.52
N LEU A 423 -17.56 -14.36 -13.07
CA LEU A 423 -17.97 -13.04 -13.54
C LEU A 423 -19.20 -12.56 -12.77
N LEU A 424 -19.29 -11.25 -12.53
CA LEU A 424 -20.55 -10.61 -12.16
C LEU A 424 -21.49 -10.57 -13.38
N SER A 425 -22.80 -10.60 -13.15
CA SER A 425 -23.81 -10.42 -14.20
C SER A 425 -23.55 -9.17 -15.05
N GLY A 426 -23.61 -9.31 -16.37
CA GLY A 426 -23.30 -8.25 -17.34
C GLY A 426 -21.81 -8.01 -17.60
N ALA A 427 -20.91 -8.60 -16.81
CA ALA A 427 -19.47 -8.45 -17.02
C ALA A 427 -19.01 -9.14 -18.30
N THR A 428 -17.89 -8.67 -18.83
CA THR A 428 -17.28 -9.23 -20.02
C THR A 428 -15.90 -9.83 -19.74
N VAL A 429 -15.53 -10.85 -20.50
CA VAL A 429 -14.17 -11.42 -20.53
C VAL A 429 -13.78 -11.74 -21.96
N GLN A 430 -12.57 -11.33 -22.35
CA GLN A 430 -12.03 -11.65 -23.66
C GLN A 430 -11.48 -13.07 -23.64
N LEU A 431 -12.01 -13.94 -24.50
CA LEU A 431 -11.49 -15.28 -24.73
C LEU A 431 -10.58 -15.28 -25.97
N SER A 432 -9.57 -16.13 -25.95
CA SER A 432 -8.73 -16.44 -27.11
C SER A 432 -8.62 -17.96 -27.28
N ALA A 433 -8.36 -18.41 -28.52
CA ALA A 433 -8.25 -19.81 -28.86
C ALA A 433 -6.92 -20.08 -29.58
N THR A 434 -6.02 -20.81 -28.92
CA THR A 434 -4.73 -21.23 -29.49
C THR A 434 -4.86 -22.63 -30.09
N GLY A 435 -4.50 -22.79 -31.36
CA GLY A 435 -4.47 -24.11 -32.00
C GLY A 435 -3.44 -25.00 -31.33
N LEU A 436 -3.81 -26.25 -31.03
CA LEU A 436 -2.93 -27.27 -30.49
C LEU A 436 -2.80 -28.41 -31.47
N ASP A 437 -1.57 -28.88 -31.67
CA ASP A 437 -1.31 -30.03 -32.52
C ASP A 437 -1.62 -31.37 -31.84
N THR A 438 -1.47 -32.49 -32.55
CA THR A 438 -1.72 -33.85 -32.00
C THR A 438 -0.84 -34.23 -30.79
N SER A 439 0.24 -33.48 -30.55
CA SER A 439 1.15 -33.59 -29.40
C SER A 439 0.92 -32.51 -28.34
N TYR A 440 -0.17 -31.72 -28.44
CA TYR A 440 -0.51 -30.62 -27.54
C TYR A 440 0.56 -29.51 -27.48
N PHE A 441 1.25 -29.26 -28.60
CA PHE A 441 2.07 -28.06 -28.77
C PHE A 441 1.28 -26.97 -29.51
N PRO A 442 1.53 -25.68 -29.22
CA PRO A 442 0.96 -24.59 -30.00
C PRO A 442 1.27 -24.75 -31.49
N THR A 443 0.24 -24.62 -32.32
CA THR A 443 0.33 -24.67 -33.78
C THR A 443 -0.58 -23.62 -34.40
N SER A 444 -0.41 -23.35 -35.69
CA SER A 444 -1.33 -22.50 -36.45
C SER A 444 -2.71 -23.15 -36.53
N GLY A 445 -3.75 -22.42 -36.16
CA GLY A 445 -5.15 -22.78 -36.39
C GLY A 445 -5.80 -21.92 -37.49
N GLY A 446 -7.00 -22.31 -37.91
CA GLY A 446 -7.88 -21.46 -38.71
C GLY A 446 -8.62 -20.41 -37.87
N GLY A 447 -9.37 -19.52 -38.53
CA GLY A 447 -10.32 -18.63 -37.85
C GLY A 447 -11.42 -19.45 -37.17
N VAL A 448 -11.63 -19.21 -35.88
CA VAL A 448 -12.61 -19.95 -35.08
C VAL A 448 -13.96 -19.25 -35.06
N SER A 449 -15.01 -20.05 -35.00
CA SER A 449 -16.35 -19.61 -34.61
C SER A 449 -16.57 -19.86 -33.12
N TRP A 450 -17.18 -18.90 -32.45
CA TRP A 450 -17.47 -18.95 -31.02
C TRP A 450 -18.94 -19.27 -30.75
N SER A 451 -19.22 -20.07 -29.73
CA SER A 451 -20.58 -20.36 -29.29
C SER A 451 -20.64 -20.69 -27.80
N VAL A 452 -21.76 -20.38 -27.14
CA VAL A 452 -22.06 -20.89 -25.79
C VAL A 452 -22.75 -22.25 -25.96
N SER A 453 -22.04 -23.33 -25.66
CA SER A 453 -22.52 -24.70 -25.89
C SER A 453 -23.46 -25.20 -24.79
N SER A 454 -23.38 -24.63 -23.59
CA SER A 454 -24.35 -24.80 -22.51
C SER A 454 -24.28 -23.64 -21.51
N GLY A 455 -25.35 -23.39 -20.75
CA GLY A 455 -25.41 -22.32 -19.75
C GLY A 455 -26.03 -21.01 -20.27
N GLY A 456 -25.68 -19.89 -19.61
CA GLY A 456 -26.14 -18.54 -19.95
C GLY A 456 -25.02 -17.62 -20.47
N GLY A 457 -25.40 -16.44 -20.95
CA GLY A 457 -24.48 -15.46 -21.54
C GLY A 457 -24.41 -15.52 -23.07
N THR A 458 -23.59 -14.67 -23.67
CA THR A 458 -23.34 -14.61 -25.12
C THR A 458 -21.84 -14.45 -25.40
N VAL A 459 -21.37 -14.92 -26.55
CA VAL A 459 -20.01 -14.67 -27.05
C VAL A 459 -20.10 -14.12 -28.46
N ASP A 460 -19.34 -13.07 -28.76
CA ASP A 460 -19.30 -12.47 -30.10
C ASP A 460 -18.31 -13.19 -31.04
N GLU A 461 -18.22 -12.73 -32.29
CA GLU A 461 -17.33 -13.32 -33.31
C GLU A 461 -15.84 -13.17 -32.98
N ASN A 462 -15.47 -12.23 -32.10
CA ASN A 462 -14.10 -11.96 -31.69
C ASN A 462 -13.74 -12.67 -30.36
N GLY A 463 -14.66 -13.44 -29.78
CA GLY A 463 -14.44 -14.16 -28.51
C GLY A 463 -14.69 -13.32 -27.26
N LEU A 464 -15.32 -12.15 -27.37
CA LEU A 464 -15.76 -11.38 -26.21
C LEU A 464 -17.01 -12.03 -25.61
N PHE A 465 -16.86 -12.65 -24.44
CA PHE A 465 -17.98 -13.23 -23.71
C PHE A 465 -18.61 -12.19 -22.79
N THR A 466 -19.95 -12.11 -22.78
CA THR A 466 -20.75 -11.31 -21.85
C THR A 466 -21.57 -12.24 -20.97
N ALA A 467 -21.40 -12.11 -19.65
CA ALA A 467 -22.11 -12.86 -18.63
C ALA A 467 -23.62 -12.59 -18.68
N GLY A 468 -24.41 -13.65 -18.50
CA GLY A 468 -25.88 -13.56 -18.51
C GLY A 468 -26.45 -12.85 -17.27
N ALA A 469 -27.76 -12.63 -17.26
CA ALA A 469 -28.44 -11.97 -16.15
C ALA A 469 -28.49 -12.81 -14.86
N GLU A 470 -28.56 -14.14 -14.99
CA GLU A 470 -28.77 -15.09 -13.88
C GLU A 470 -27.48 -15.82 -13.49
N SER A 471 -27.39 -16.20 -12.21
CA SER A 471 -26.30 -17.04 -11.74
C SER A 471 -26.33 -18.40 -12.46
N GLY A 472 -25.17 -18.86 -12.93
CA GLY A 472 -25.11 -20.11 -13.67
C GLY A 472 -23.74 -20.44 -14.20
N PHE A 473 -23.60 -21.66 -14.71
CA PHE A 473 -22.39 -22.18 -15.32
C PHE A 473 -22.54 -22.23 -16.83
N ALA A 474 -21.54 -21.73 -17.56
CA ALA A 474 -21.50 -21.69 -19.01
C ALA A 474 -20.25 -22.38 -19.57
N GLN A 475 -20.43 -23.04 -20.71
CA GLN A 475 -19.34 -23.59 -21.52
C GLN A 475 -19.26 -22.82 -22.82
N VAL A 476 -18.09 -22.26 -23.12
CA VAL A 476 -17.85 -21.48 -24.33
C VAL A 476 -16.89 -22.23 -25.23
N THR A 477 -17.32 -22.53 -26.45
CA THR A 477 -16.59 -23.36 -27.40
C THR A 477 -16.09 -22.53 -28.58
N ALA A 478 -14.80 -22.69 -28.91
CA ALA A 478 -14.18 -22.20 -30.14
C ALA A 478 -13.99 -23.38 -31.10
N THR A 479 -14.41 -23.26 -32.36
CA THR A 479 -14.23 -24.31 -33.37
C THR A 479 -14.05 -23.77 -34.78
N ASP A 480 -13.20 -24.41 -35.58
CA ASP A 480 -13.06 -24.19 -37.02
C ASP A 480 -13.85 -25.22 -37.86
N GLY A 481 -14.65 -26.07 -37.21
CA GLY A 481 -15.40 -27.18 -37.81
C GLY A 481 -14.65 -28.52 -37.85
N SER A 482 -13.33 -28.52 -37.67
CA SER A 482 -12.48 -29.72 -37.64
C SER A 482 -11.91 -30.01 -36.25
N ALA A 483 -11.50 -28.95 -35.54
CA ALA A 483 -10.98 -28.96 -34.18
C ALA A 483 -11.83 -28.04 -33.29
N SER A 484 -11.80 -28.28 -31.99
CA SER A 484 -12.52 -27.46 -31.00
C SER A 484 -11.79 -27.36 -29.67
N GLY A 485 -12.14 -26.33 -28.90
CA GLY A 485 -11.71 -26.10 -27.53
C GLY A 485 -12.83 -25.48 -26.70
N THR A 486 -12.81 -25.67 -25.38
CA THR A 486 -13.86 -25.16 -24.48
C THR A 486 -13.25 -24.44 -23.27
N GLY A 487 -13.78 -23.27 -22.95
CA GLY A 487 -13.57 -22.55 -21.69
C GLY A 487 -14.81 -22.57 -20.80
N TYR A 488 -14.64 -22.34 -19.50
CA TYR A 488 -15.67 -22.51 -18.49
C TYR A 488 -15.91 -21.22 -17.69
N ILE A 489 -17.15 -20.75 -17.62
CA ILE A 489 -17.47 -19.46 -16.98
C ILE A 489 -18.58 -19.64 -15.97
N THR A 490 -18.38 -19.14 -14.75
CA THR A 490 -19.44 -18.99 -13.75
C THR A 490 -19.91 -17.55 -13.74
N THR A 491 -21.22 -17.34 -13.91
CA THR A 491 -21.87 -16.04 -13.69
C THR A 491 -22.47 -15.98 -12.29
N VAL A 492 -22.31 -14.86 -11.60
CA VAL A 492 -22.94 -14.55 -10.32
C VAL A 492 -23.83 -13.32 -10.49
N ARG A 493 -25.13 -13.48 -10.22
CA ARG A 493 -26.10 -12.37 -10.27
C ARG A 493 -25.96 -11.43 -9.08
N THR A 494 -26.05 -11.95 -7.87
CA THR A 494 -26.08 -11.16 -6.63
C THR A 494 -24.78 -11.37 -5.86
N PRO A 495 -23.90 -10.36 -5.77
CA PRO A 495 -22.72 -10.42 -4.93
C PRO A 495 -23.09 -10.30 -3.45
N ASP A 496 -22.21 -10.78 -2.57
CA ASP A 496 -22.35 -10.64 -1.12
C ASP A 496 -21.89 -9.25 -0.65
N GLU A 497 -20.94 -8.66 -1.36
CA GLU A 497 -20.29 -7.39 -1.03
C GLU A 497 -20.01 -6.57 -2.29
N ILE A 498 -20.13 -5.25 -2.16
CA ILE A 498 -19.65 -4.25 -3.12
C ILE A 498 -18.67 -3.37 -2.36
N THR A 499 -17.53 -3.07 -2.97
CA THR A 499 -16.53 -2.12 -2.46
C THR A 499 -16.27 -1.03 -3.49
N LEU A 500 -15.82 0.14 -3.01
CA LEU A 500 -15.47 1.30 -3.83
C LEU A 500 -14.04 1.72 -3.53
N THR A 501 -13.27 2.02 -4.57
CA THR A 501 -11.94 2.60 -4.48
C THR A 501 -11.80 3.80 -5.40
N ASN A 502 -11.00 4.79 -5.01
CA ASN A 502 -10.59 5.87 -5.89
C ASN A 502 -9.54 5.33 -6.87
N GLU A 503 -9.78 5.46 -8.18
CA GLU A 503 -8.96 4.81 -9.19
C GLU A 503 -7.55 5.40 -9.30
N ALA A 504 -7.40 6.71 -9.08
CA ALA A 504 -6.10 7.38 -9.12
C ALA A 504 -5.19 6.97 -7.95
N THR A 505 -5.75 6.66 -6.78
CA THR A 505 -4.99 6.41 -5.54
C THR A 505 -5.02 4.96 -5.07
N GLY A 506 -5.98 4.16 -5.52
CA GLY A 506 -6.27 2.82 -5.01
C GLY A 506 -6.86 2.79 -3.59
N ALA A 507 -7.15 3.96 -3.00
CA ALA A 507 -7.66 4.04 -1.63
C ALA A 507 -9.15 3.66 -1.56
N ALA A 508 -9.54 2.97 -0.49
CA ALA A 508 -10.94 2.64 -0.23
C ALA A 508 -11.76 3.92 0.06
N VAL A 509 -12.96 4.00 -0.51
CA VAL A 509 -13.83 5.17 -0.40
C VAL A 509 -14.99 4.86 0.54
N ALA A 510 -14.95 5.44 1.74
CA ALA A 510 -16.02 5.37 2.73
C ALA A 510 -16.87 6.65 2.78
N SER A 511 -16.35 7.76 2.25
CA SER A 511 -17.03 9.04 2.06
C SER A 511 -16.34 9.83 0.94
N LEU A 512 -17.06 10.78 0.34
CA LEU A 512 -16.51 11.74 -0.62
C LEU A 512 -16.66 13.15 -0.08
N ASN A 513 -15.55 13.89 0.01
CA ASN A 513 -15.56 15.31 0.32
C ASN A 513 -14.90 16.02 -0.86
N LEU A 514 -15.67 16.82 -1.59
CA LEU A 514 -15.23 17.41 -2.85
C LEU A 514 -15.52 18.91 -2.85
N ASP A 515 -14.75 19.65 -3.64
CA ASP A 515 -15.04 21.04 -3.95
C ASP A 515 -16.13 21.12 -5.03
N PRO A 516 -16.82 22.26 -5.17
CA PRO A 516 -17.84 22.44 -6.18
C PRO A 516 -17.30 22.18 -7.59
N GLY A 517 -17.96 21.31 -8.35
CA GLY A 517 -17.51 20.88 -9.68
C GLY A 517 -16.34 19.88 -9.70
N GLY A 518 -15.80 19.51 -8.53
CA GLY A 518 -14.71 18.52 -8.42
C GLY A 518 -15.12 17.15 -8.97
N GLN A 519 -14.16 16.45 -9.59
CA GLN A 519 -14.38 15.13 -10.16
C GLN A 519 -13.52 14.07 -9.49
N VAL A 520 -14.07 12.87 -9.33
CA VAL A 520 -13.34 11.69 -8.86
C VAL A 520 -13.73 10.48 -9.68
N ASP A 521 -12.72 9.72 -10.11
CA ASP A 521 -12.89 8.46 -10.81
C ASP A 521 -12.94 7.31 -9.79
N LEU A 522 -14.03 6.54 -9.80
CA LEU A 522 -14.32 5.52 -8.81
C LEU A 522 -14.46 4.16 -9.47
N LYS A 523 -13.79 3.18 -8.88
CA LYS A 523 -13.88 1.79 -9.29
C LYS A 523 -14.74 0.99 -8.30
N ALA A 524 -15.81 0.39 -8.81
CA ALA A 524 -16.62 -0.56 -8.06
C ALA A 524 -16.06 -1.98 -8.23
N SER A 525 -16.09 -2.76 -7.15
CA SER A 525 -15.70 -4.17 -7.14
C SER A 525 -16.72 -4.99 -6.38
N ALA A 526 -16.85 -6.27 -6.74
CA ALA A 526 -17.83 -7.17 -6.14
C ALA A 526 -17.18 -8.48 -5.71
N SER A 527 -17.69 -9.06 -4.62
CA SER A 527 -17.27 -10.39 -4.18
C SER A 527 -18.46 -11.30 -3.90
N TYR A 528 -18.27 -12.60 -4.11
CA TYR A 528 -19.24 -13.64 -3.80
C TYR A 528 -18.55 -14.78 -3.06
N ARG A 529 -19.03 -15.09 -1.85
CA ARG A 529 -18.43 -16.09 -0.96
C ARG A 529 -16.93 -15.88 -0.75
N LYS A 530 -16.51 -14.62 -0.63
CA LYS A 530 -15.11 -14.16 -0.51
C LYS A 530 -14.26 -14.27 -1.79
N LEU A 531 -14.82 -14.73 -2.91
CA LEU A 531 -14.17 -14.71 -4.21
C LEU A 531 -14.40 -13.36 -4.87
N ALA A 532 -13.33 -12.72 -5.35
CA ALA A 532 -13.45 -11.56 -6.22
C ALA A 532 -14.12 -11.97 -7.54
N LEU A 533 -15.07 -11.15 -7.99
CA LEU A 533 -15.73 -11.32 -9.29
C LEU A 533 -15.05 -10.42 -10.32
N THR A 534 -14.88 -10.94 -11.54
CA THR A 534 -14.57 -10.07 -12.69
C THR A 534 -15.79 -9.19 -12.97
N ALA A 535 -15.61 -7.88 -12.93
CA ALA A 535 -16.63 -6.87 -13.21
C ALA A 535 -15.99 -5.60 -13.79
N GLN A 536 -16.70 -4.95 -14.70
CA GLN A 536 -16.46 -3.58 -15.15
C GLN A 536 -17.43 -2.63 -14.42
N ASP A 537 -17.14 -1.33 -14.34
CA ASP A 537 -18.03 -0.36 -13.65
C ASP A 537 -19.43 -0.30 -14.26
N THR A 538 -19.54 -0.60 -15.56
CA THR A 538 -20.81 -0.73 -16.29
C THR A 538 -21.66 -1.92 -15.83
N CYS A 539 -21.13 -2.83 -15.01
CA CYS A 539 -21.88 -3.91 -14.38
C CYS A 539 -22.68 -3.42 -13.15
N PHE A 540 -22.38 -2.21 -12.66
CA PHE A 540 -23.02 -1.62 -11.51
C PHE A 540 -24.01 -0.54 -11.95
N THR A 541 -25.06 -0.37 -11.16
CA THR A 541 -25.97 0.77 -11.28
C THR A 541 -25.53 1.85 -10.32
N TRP A 542 -25.17 3.00 -10.87
CA TRP A 542 -24.71 4.18 -10.16
C TRP A 542 -25.83 5.22 -10.05
N SER A 543 -25.97 5.84 -8.89
CA SER A 543 -26.89 6.96 -8.68
C SER A 543 -26.38 7.88 -7.58
N ALA A 544 -26.53 9.18 -7.74
CA ALA A 544 -26.23 10.18 -6.72
C ALA A 544 -27.47 11.00 -6.37
N ASP A 545 -27.55 11.49 -5.14
CA ASP A 545 -28.55 12.49 -4.78
C ASP A 545 -28.32 13.75 -5.66
N PRO A 546 -29.35 14.29 -6.35
CA PRO A 546 -29.16 15.34 -7.35
C PRO A 546 -28.48 16.62 -6.84
N GLU A 547 -28.59 16.90 -5.54
CA GLU A 547 -27.98 18.06 -4.90
C GLU A 547 -26.46 17.95 -4.78
N VAL A 548 -25.91 16.73 -4.67
CA VAL A 548 -24.46 16.51 -4.59
C VAL A 548 -23.81 16.27 -5.96
N GLY A 549 -24.57 16.16 -7.05
CA GLY A 549 -24.03 16.09 -8.40
C GLY A 549 -24.45 14.83 -9.17
N THR A 550 -23.57 14.35 -10.05
CA THR A 550 -23.88 13.28 -11.01
C THR A 550 -22.77 12.24 -11.05
N VAL A 551 -23.13 11.00 -11.39
CA VAL A 551 -22.18 9.90 -11.63
C VAL A 551 -22.52 9.22 -12.95
N ASP A 552 -21.51 8.90 -13.74
CA ASP A 552 -21.69 8.19 -15.01
C ASP A 552 -21.62 6.66 -14.85
N ALA A 553 -21.81 5.92 -15.96
CA ALA A 553 -21.80 4.46 -15.94
C ALA A 553 -20.40 3.84 -15.73
N ASN A 554 -19.34 4.64 -15.81
CA ASN A 554 -17.96 4.23 -15.58
C ASN A 554 -17.51 4.56 -14.15
N GLY A 555 -18.38 5.11 -13.30
CA GLY A 555 -18.05 5.46 -11.92
C GLY A 555 -17.43 6.85 -11.75
N VAL A 556 -17.38 7.68 -12.80
CA VAL A 556 -16.87 9.05 -12.68
C VAL A 556 -17.93 9.92 -12.00
N PHE A 557 -17.66 10.32 -10.75
CA PHE A 557 -18.50 11.22 -9.98
C PHE A 557 -18.06 12.67 -10.20
N THR A 558 -19.02 13.55 -10.52
CA THR A 558 -18.85 15.01 -10.64
C THR A 558 -19.70 15.70 -9.59
N ALA A 559 -19.07 16.43 -8.67
CA ALA A 559 -19.73 17.20 -7.64
C ALA A 559 -20.60 18.33 -8.24
N GLY A 560 -21.73 18.62 -7.60
CA GLY A 560 -22.54 19.80 -7.86
C GLY A 560 -21.74 21.11 -7.69
N THR A 561 -22.31 22.24 -8.14
CA THR A 561 -21.63 23.55 -8.14
C THR A 561 -21.83 24.36 -6.87
N LYS A 562 -22.50 23.80 -5.85
CA LYS A 562 -22.80 24.47 -4.57
C LYS A 562 -22.57 23.52 -3.41
N SER A 563 -22.46 24.08 -2.21
CA SER A 563 -22.52 23.28 -0.97
C SER A 563 -23.75 22.38 -0.95
N ALA A 564 -23.52 21.10 -0.66
CA ALA A 564 -24.57 20.09 -0.55
C ALA A 564 -24.07 18.89 0.26
N SER A 565 -24.99 18.11 0.81
CA SER A 565 -24.67 16.83 1.44
C SER A 565 -25.74 15.82 1.08
N GLY A 566 -25.32 14.61 0.75
CA GLY A 566 -26.18 13.57 0.19
C GLY A 566 -25.40 12.29 0.03
N ASN A 567 -25.83 11.41 -0.86
CA ASN A 567 -25.23 10.09 -1.03
C ASN A 567 -24.94 9.76 -2.50
N LEU A 568 -23.86 9.00 -2.68
CA LEU A 568 -23.60 8.18 -3.86
C LEU A 568 -24.01 6.74 -3.53
N THR A 569 -24.80 6.11 -4.39
CA THR A 569 -25.25 4.74 -4.26
C THR A 569 -24.80 3.91 -5.45
N VAL A 570 -24.23 2.74 -5.16
CA VAL A 570 -23.77 1.77 -6.15
C VAL A 570 -24.43 0.43 -5.87
N SER A 571 -25.01 -0.20 -6.89
CA SER A 571 -25.71 -1.48 -6.71
C SER A 571 -25.44 -2.49 -7.82
N ALA A 572 -25.49 -3.77 -7.46
CA ALA A 572 -25.39 -4.89 -8.39
C ALA A 572 -26.20 -6.08 -7.85
N GLY A 573 -27.06 -6.66 -8.69
CA GLY A 573 -27.82 -7.85 -8.33
C GLY A 573 -28.72 -7.73 -7.08
N GLY A 574 -29.11 -6.52 -6.68
CA GLY A 574 -29.88 -6.25 -5.45
C GLY A 574 -29.03 -5.95 -4.21
N LYS A 575 -27.69 -6.12 -4.27
CA LYS A 575 -26.77 -5.61 -3.26
C LYS A 575 -26.52 -4.12 -3.50
N THR A 576 -26.45 -3.34 -2.42
CA THR A 576 -26.24 -1.88 -2.50
C THR A 576 -25.15 -1.46 -1.51
N LEU A 577 -24.31 -0.51 -1.93
CA LEU A 577 -23.36 0.25 -1.13
C LEU A 577 -23.75 1.74 -1.23
N THR A 578 -23.79 2.44 -0.11
CA THR A 578 -24.09 3.88 -0.04
C THR A 578 -22.91 4.60 0.61
N VAL A 579 -22.41 5.64 -0.05
CA VAL A 579 -21.28 6.45 0.35
C VAL A 579 -21.77 7.89 0.55
N PRO A 580 -21.61 8.49 1.75
CA PRO A 580 -21.95 9.89 1.98
C PRO A 580 -21.03 10.82 1.17
N VAL A 581 -21.62 11.84 0.57
CA VAL A 581 -20.94 12.89 -0.20
C VAL A 581 -21.20 14.24 0.46
N SER A 582 -20.14 15.04 0.62
CA SER A 582 -20.22 16.42 1.07
C SER A 582 -19.47 17.34 0.12
N ILE A 583 -20.18 18.34 -0.41
CA ILE A 583 -19.60 19.48 -1.12
C ILE A 583 -19.65 20.65 -0.15
N ALA A 584 -18.54 21.33 0.07
CA ALA A 584 -18.55 22.62 0.76
C ALA A 584 -18.11 23.71 -0.20
N GLY A 585 -18.70 24.87 -0.02
CA GLY A 585 -18.22 26.09 -0.63
C GLY A 585 -16.86 26.47 -0.09
N HIS A 586 -16.26 27.43 -0.77
CA HIS A 586 -14.91 27.89 -0.51
C HIS A 586 -14.84 29.40 -0.69
N VAL A 587 -13.77 29.98 -0.14
CA VAL A 587 -13.33 31.34 -0.46
C VAL A 587 -11.94 31.23 -1.10
N LYS A 588 -11.65 32.05 -2.10
CA LYS A 588 -10.34 32.14 -2.76
C LYS A 588 -9.88 33.57 -2.81
N THR A 589 -8.58 33.79 -2.60
CA THR A 589 -7.96 35.09 -2.86
C THR A 589 -8.02 35.41 -4.35
N LEU A 590 -8.47 36.62 -4.69
CA LEU A 590 -8.42 37.19 -6.04
C LEU A 590 -7.24 38.15 -6.19
N GLU A 591 -7.03 39.01 -5.20
CA GLU A 591 -5.94 40.00 -5.12
C GLU A 591 -5.77 40.41 -3.66
N ASP A 592 -4.58 40.21 -3.08
CA ASP A 592 -4.31 40.56 -1.66
C ASP A 592 -3.80 42.00 -1.50
N CYS A 593 -3.53 42.72 -2.60
CA CYS A 593 -2.99 44.08 -2.62
C CYS A 593 -1.58 44.20 -1.99
N GLU A 594 -0.85 43.10 -1.85
CA GLU A 594 0.52 43.09 -1.34
C GLU A 594 1.55 43.18 -2.49
N GLY A 595 2.59 44.00 -2.31
CA GLY A 595 3.65 44.15 -3.31
C GLY A 595 3.25 45.00 -4.53
N ASP A 596 3.35 44.44 -5.73
CA ASP A 596 3.13 45.18 -6.98
C ASP A 596 1.63 45.26 -7.32
N LEU A 597 1.15 46.46 -7.62
CA LEU A 597 -0.25 46.75 -7.94
C LEU A 597 -0.51 46.85 -9.45
N ALA A 598 0.29 46.19 -10.27
CA ALA A 598 0.23 46.24 -11.74
C ALA A 598 -1.10 45.73 -12.33
N SER A 599 -1.87 44.97 -11.56
CA SER A 599 -3.24 44.56 -11.90
C SER A 599 -4.20 45.75 -12.04
N PHE A 600 -3.84 46.93 -11.51
CA PHE A 600 -4.63 48.15 -11.57
C PHE A 600 -4.03 49.17 -12.53
N GLY A 601 -4.88 49.99 -13.16
CA GLY A 601 -4.46 50.98 -14.15
C GLY A 601 -5.15 52.34 -13.95
N ALA A 602 -4.36 53.40 -13.85
CA ALA A 602 -4.86 54.76 -13.69
C ALA A 602 -5.57 55.25 -14.95
N THR A 603 -6.51 56.17 -14.77
CA THR A 603 -7.25 56.86 -15.83
C THR A 603 -7.13 58.38 -15.65
N SER A 604 -7.81 59.17 -16.49
CA SER A 604 -7.89 60.62 -16.29
C SER A 604 -8.71 61.03 -15.06
N THR A 605 -9.51 60.12 -14.50
CA THR A 605 -10.45 60.39 -13.40
C THR A 605 -10.09 59.66 -12.10
N ALA A 606 -9.18 58.68 -12.14
CA ALA A 606 -8.72 57.99 -10.95
C ALA A 606 -7.25 57.59 -11.05
N SER A 607 -6.55 57.66 -9.92
CA SER A 607 -5.18 57.21 -9.75
C SER A 607 -5.08 56.22 -8.58
N TYR A 608 -4.08 55.35 -8.62
CA TYR A 608 -3.85 54.37 -7.57
C TYR A 608 -2.42 54.42 -7.04
N GLY A 609 -2.20 53.83 -5.87
CA GLY A 609 -0.86 53.62 -5.32
C GLY A 609 -0.89 52.73 -4.09
N ALA A 610 0.29 52.24 -3.71
CA ALA A 610 0.47 51.48 -2.47
C ALA A 610 0.29 52.39 -1.24
N GLU A 611 -0.46 51.90 -0.26
CA GLU A 611 -0.56 52.48 1.07
C GLU A 611 0.06 51.53 2.09
N THR A 612 1.05 52.01 2.84
CA THR A 612 1.75 51.21 3.87
C THR A 612 1.51 51.73 5.27
N GLY A 613 0.76 52.82 5.42
CA GLY A 613 0.32 53.32 6.71
C GLY A 613 -0.73 52.39 7.31
N LEU A 614 -0.39 51.64 8.36
CA LEU A 614 -1.24 50.61 8.99
C LEU A 614 -2.60 51.09 9.51
N ASP A 615 -2.90 52.38 9.49
CA ASP A 615 -4.25 52.90 9.80
C ASP A 615 -5.21 52.68 8.60
N TYR A 616 -4.65 52.50 7.41
CA TYR A 616 -5.33 52.25 6.13
C TYR A 616 -4.86 50.95 5.47
N VAL A 617 -4.42 49.97 6.27
CA VAL A 617 -4.15 48.59 5.83
C VAL A 617 -5.04 47.67 6.67
N HIS A 618 -5.76 46.74 6.04
CA HIS A 618 -6.65 45.81 6.72
C HIS A 618 -6.00 44.45 6.94
N ASN A 619 -5.40 43.87 5.89
CA ASN A 619 -4.63 42.63 5.93
C ASN A 619 -3.18 42.91 5.52
N GLY A 620 -2.22 42.10 5.98
CA GLY A 620 -0.83 42.24 5.54
C GLY A 620 -0.16 43.57 5.93
N ARG A 621 0.56 44.19 5.00
CA ARG A 621 1.36 45.42 5.20
C ARG A 621 1.04 46.52 4.19
N GLN A 622 0.23 46.23 3.18
CA GLN A 622 -0.06 47.15 2.11
C GLN A 622 -1.54 47.05 1.71
N SER A 623 -2.14 48.18 1.34
CA SER A 623 -3.44 48.20 0.68
C SER A 623 -3.39 49.03 -0.60
N LEU A 624 -4.43 48.92 -1.43
CA LEU A 624 -4.63 49.75 -2.61
C LEU A 624 -5.27 51.08 -2.21
N ARG A 625 -4.55 52.20 -2.35
CA ARG A 625 -5.12 53.54 -2.28
C ARG A 625 -5.67 53.95 -3.64
N MET A 626 -6.95 54.30 -3.72
CA MET A 626 -7.57 54.88 -4.92
C MET A 626 -8.00 56.32 -4.64
N THR A 627 -7.40 57.27 -5.37
CA THR A 627 -7.84 58.68 -5.40
C THR A 627 -8.66 58.90 -6.65
N TYR A 628 -9.84 59.49 -6.51
CA TYR A 628 -10.82 59.64 -7.59
C TYR A 628 -11.34 61.08 -7.70
N ASP A 629 -11.70 61.48 -8.92
CA ASP A 629 -12.37 62.74 -9.23
C ASP A 629 -13.42 62.52 -10.33
N ALA A 630 -14.69 62.46 -9.92
CA ALA A 630 -15.85 62.28 -10.77
C ALA A 630 -16.49 63.62 -11.20
N SER A 631 -15.81 64.76 -11.01
CA SER A 631 -16.33 66.10 -11.33
C SER A 631 -16.70 66.25 -12.80
N THR A 632 -16.00 65.54 -13.68
CA THR A 632 -16.23 65.54 -15.12
C THR A 632 -16.92 64.24 -15.52
N GLY A 633 -18.21 64.31 -15.86
CA GLY A 633 -18.98 63.16 -16.35
C GLY A 633 -19.68 62.31 -15.29
N GLY A 634 -19.46 62.59 -13.99
CA GLY A 634 -20.19 61.96 -12.87
C GLY A 634 -19.69 60.57 -12.47
N THR A 635 -18.63 60.05 -13.11
CA THR A 635 -18.01 58.76 -12.77
C THR A 635 -16.50 58.88 -12.85
N ALA A 636 -15.82 58.27 -11.88
CA ALA A 636 -14.39 58.08 -11.89
C ALA A 636 -14.04 56.59 -11.89
N SER A 637 -13.24 56.15 -12.86
CA SER A 637 -12.95 54.73 -13.07
C SER A 637 -11.48 54.42 -12.86
N LEU A 638 -11.18 53.37 -12.10
CA LEU A 638 -9.86 52.72 -12.04
C LEU A 638 -9.93 51.42 -12.84
N ASN A 639 -9.03 51.23 -13.80
CA ASN A 639 -8.98 49.97 -14.56
C ASN A 639 -8.42 48.86 -13.67
N SER A 640 -8.87 47.63 -13.91
CA SER A 640 -8.31 46.42 -13.34
C SER A 640 -8.20 45.30 -14.38
N ALA A 641 -7.37 44.30 -14.10
CA ALA A 641 -7.22 43.11 -14.92
C ALA A 641 -7.10 41.86 -14.03
N LEU A 642 -8.07 41.66 -13.15
CA LEU A 642 -8.04 40.55 -12.19
C LEU A 642 -8.83 39.35 -12.74
N PRO A 643 -8.18 38.20 -13.02
CA PRO A 643 -8.85 37.03 -13.55
C PRO A 643 -9.72 36.36 -12.48
N ILE A 644 -11.00 36.17 -12.78
CA ILE A 644 -11.96 35.50 -11.88
C ILE A 644 -11.92 34.00 -12.20
N PRO A 645 -11.64 33.13 -11.20
CA PRO A 645 -11.66 31.68 -11.41
C PRO A 645 -13.03 31.18 -11.88
N ALA A 646 -13.05 30.13 -12.69
CA ALA A 646 -14.30 29.53 -13.14
C ALA A 646 -15.08 28.94 -11.96
N GLY A 647 -16.39 29.12 -11.95
CA GLY A 647 -17.30 28.61 -10.91
C GLY A 647 -17.53 29.56 -9.73
N GLU A 648 -16.78 30.66 -9.63
CA GLU A 648 -17.02 31.70 -8.64
C GLU A 648 -18.25 32.53 -8.99
N SER A 649 -19.03 32.91 -7.97
CA SER A 649 -20.30 33.63 -8.12
C SER A 649 -20.41 34.88 -7.25
N TRP A 650 -19.43 35.13 -6.37
CA TRP A 650 -19.41 36.27 -5.46
C TRP A 650 -18.01 36.91 -5.44
N LEU A 651 -17.98 38.23 -5.28
CA LEU A 651 -16.78 39.04 -5.07
C LEU A 651 -16.86 39.68 -3.68
N GLY A 652 -15.86 39.45 -2.85
CA GLY A 652 -15.65 40.10 -1.56
C GLY A 652 -14.48 41.09 -1.61
N VAL A 653 -14.57 42.19 -0.86
CA VAL A 653 -13.46 43.16 -0.71
C VAL A 653 -13.60 43.93 0.60
N TRP A 654 -12.47 44.26 1.25
CA TRP A 654 -12.45 45.24 2.34
C TRP A 654 -12.33 46.65 1.77
N VAL A 655 -13.22 47.54 2.21
CA VAL A 655 -13.27 48.94 1.75
C VAL A 655 -13.12 49.88 2.94
N TYR A 656 -12.16 50.80 2.88
CA TYR A 656 -12.08 51.95 3.77
C TYR A 656 -12.79 53.14 3.09
N GLY A 657 -13.98 53.46 3.59
CA GLY A 657 -14.81 54.52 3.03
C GLY A 657 -14.33 55.93 3.40
N ASP A 658 -14.65 56.91 2.57
CA ASP A 658 -14.33 58.33 2.76
C ASP A 658 -15.50 59.16 3.28
N GLY A 659 -16.66 58.53 3.55
CA GLY A 659 -17.88 59.19 4.00
C GLY A 659 -18.52 60.13 2.96
N SER A 660 -18.13 60.05 1.69
CA SER A 660 -18.62 60.94 0.63
C SER A 660 -20.10 60.76 0.29
N GLY A 661 -20.65 59.56 0.53
CA GLY A 661 -21.97 59.14 0.06
C GLY A 661 -22.02 58.77 -1.44
N ASN A 662 -20.86 58.71 -2.12
CA ASN A 662 -20.75 58.24 -3.50
C ASN A 662 -21.00 56.72 -3.59
N THR A 663 -21.21 56.19 -4.79
CA THR A 663 -21.43 54.74 -4.98
C THR A 663 -20.20 54.10 -5.58
N LEU A 664 -19.68 53.05 -4.93
CA LEU A 664 -18.64 52.19 -5.47
C LEU A 664 -19.26 51.01 -6.22
N MET A 665 -18.92 50.89 -7.50
CA MET A 665 -19.32 49.80 -8.39
C MET A 665 -18.09 49.07 -8.92
N ALA A 666 -18.30 47.86 -9.42
CA ALA A 666 -17.32 47.08 -10.12
C ALA A 666 -17.86 46.69 -11.50
N THR A 667 -16.96 46.51 -12.46
CA THR A 667 -17.30 45.96 -13.78
C THR A 667 -16.54 44.66 -14.00
N ALA A 668 -17.23 43.62 -14.43
CA ALA A 668 -16.62 42.34 -14.83
C ALA A 668 -16.97 42.01 -16.28
N ALA A 669 -16.04 41.39 -17.00
CA ALA A 669 -16.22 40.88 -18.35
C ALA A 669 -16.34 39.35 -18.36
N ASP A 670 -17.18 38.82 -19.23
CA ASP A 670 -17.22 37.38 -19.53
C ASP A 670 -16.09 36.96 -20.50
N ALA A 671 -16.00 35.65 -20.78
CA ALA A 671 -15.01 35.11 -21.72
C ALA A 671 -15.19 35.62 -23.17
N SER A 672 -16.34 36.21 -23.51
CA SER A 672 -16.61 36.85 -24.80
C SER A 672 -16.33 38.36 -24.79
N LEU A 673 -15.69 38.87 -23.72
CA LEU A 673 -15.38 40.28 -23.48
C LEU A 673 -16.62 41.17 -23.33
N GLN A 674 -17.78 40.62 -22.95
CA GLN A 674 -18.95 41.42 -22.62
C GLN A 674 -18.88 41.89 -21.17
N SER A 675 -18.83 43.20 -20.96
CA SER A 675 -18.75 43.81 -19.64
C SER A 675 -20.14 44.06 -19.02
N ARG A 676 -20.26 43.80 -17.72
CA ARG A 676 -21.43 44.14 -16.89
C ARG A 676 -20.98 44.79 -15.59
N GLN A 677 -21.62 45.90 -15.24
CA GLN A 677 -21.36 46.63 -14.00
C GLN A 677 -22.33 46.19 -12.90
N PHE A 678 -21.86 46.11 -11.66
CA PHE A 678 -22.60 45.69 -10.47
C PHE A 678 -22.19 46.50 -9.23
N LEU A 679 -23.10 46.60 -8.25
CA LEU A 679 -22.91 47.43 -7.06
C LEU A 679 -22.04 46.71 -6.02
N LEU A 680 -21.05 47.41 -5.45
CA LEU A 680 -20.33 46.95 -4.26
C LEU A 680 -20.93 47.57 -2.99
N THR A 681 -20.90 48.89 -2.85
CA THR A 681 -21.43 49.60 -1.68
C THR A 681 -21.63 51.10 -1.94
N ALA A 682 -22.47 51.75 -1.13
CA ALA A 682 -22.38 53.19 -0.92
C ALA A 682 -21.18 53.52 -0.01
N LEU A 683 -20.51 54.64 -0.26
CA LEU A 683 -19.38 55.18 0.51
C LEU A 683 -19.86 56.18 1.58
N ASP A 684 -20.91 55.81 2.32
CA ASP A 684 -21.55 56.61 3.37
C ASP A 684 -20.96 56.34 4.78
N PHE A 685 -19.79 55.71 4.82
CA PHE A 685 -19.09 55.33 6.05
C PHE A 685 -17.61 55.71 5.98
N THR A 686 -16.97 55.73 7.16
CA THR A 686 -15.51 55.84 7.32
C THR A 686 -14.99 54.64 8.09
N GLY A 687 -13.75 54.22 7.84
CA GLY A 687 -13.21 52.99 8.41
C GLY A 687 -13.45 51.77 7.51
N TRP A 688 -12.88 50.64 7.91
CA TRP A 688 -12.95 49.39 7.16
C TRP A 688 -14.32 48.70 7.27
N LYS A 689 -14.82 48.23 6.13
CA LYS A 689 -16.05 47.44 6.01
C LYS A 689 -15.85 46.37 4.94
N TYR A 690 -16.17 45.12 5.27
CA TYR A 690 -16.23 44.05 4.28
C TYR A 690 -17.51 44.19 3.45
N VAL A 691 -17.38 44.10 2.13
CA VAL A 691 -18.50 44.14 1.20
C VAL A 691 -18.45 42.91 0.32
N SER A 692 -19.62 42.37 -0.01
CA SER A 692 -19.76 41.19 -0.87
C SER A 692 -20.88 41.44 -1.87
N ALA A 693 -20.64 41.07 -3.13
CA ALA A 693 -21.57 41.26 -4.23
C ALA A 693 -21.59 40.04 -5.16
N GLU A 694 -22.78 39.72 -5.68
CA GLU A 694 -22.93 38.66 -6.67
C GLU A 694 -22.27 39.06 -8.00
N LEU A 695 -21.43 38.18 -8.53
CA LEU A 695 -20.78 38.35 -9.82
C LEU A 695 -21.80 38.17 -10.95
N PRO A 696 -21.70 38.94 -12.04
CA PRO A 696 -22.48 38.67 -13.24
C PRO A 696 -22.23 37.25 -13.76
N GLU A 697 -23.29 36.60 -14.25
CA GLU A 697 -23.18 35.25 -14.81
C GLU A 697 -22.10 35.17 -15.90
N GLY A 698 -21.17 34.20 -15.75
CA GLY A 698 -20.07 33.99 -16.69
C GLY A 698 -18.90 34.97 -16.54
N ALA A 699 -18.86 35.79 -15.49
CA ALA A 699 -17.75 36.69 -15.20
C ALA A 699 -16.42 35.93 -15.17
N ALA A 700 -15.44 36.41 -15.93
CA ALA A 700 -14.12 35.81 -16.10
C ALA A 700 -12.98 36.79 -15.74
N THR A 701 -13.24 38.10 -15.70
CA THR A 701 -12.24 39.10 -15.32
C THR A 701 -12.91 40.33 -14.72
N LEU A 702 -12.41 40.83 -13.59
CA LEU A 702 -12.75 42.15 -13.06
C LEU A 702 -11.97 43.21 -13.85
N THR A 703 -12.67 44.15 -14.48
CA THR A 703 -12.09 45.10 -15.44
C THR A 703 -12.03 46.54 -14.95
N SER A 704 -12.89 46.94 -14.01
CA SER A 704 -12.81 48.26 -13.40
C SER A 704 -13.46 48.35 -12.03
N LEU A 705 -13.03 49.35 -11.26
CA LEU A 705 -13.67 49.86 -10.06
C LEU A 705 -14.11 51.30 -10.33
N ASP A 706 -15.39 51.58 -10.14
CA ASP A 706 -16.04 52.82 -10.58
C ASP A 706 -16.68 53.54 -9.39
N VAL A 707 -16.31 54.80 -9.17
CA VAL A 707 -16.97 55.68 -8.19
C VAL A 707 -17.93 56.61 -8.91
N ILE A 708 -19.22 56.48 -8.62
CA ILE A 708 -20.29 57.29 -9.22
C ILE A 708 -20.71 58.39 -8.24
N TYR A 709 -20.65 59.65 -8.71
CA TYR A 709 -21.04 60.82 -7.93
C TYR A 709 -22.56 60.92 -7.84
N GLY A 710 -23.10 60.84 -6.61
CA GLY A 710 -24.54 60.85 -6.34
C GLY A 710 -25.16 62.24 -6.16
N GLY A 711 -24.39 63.33 -6.31
CA GLY A 711 -24.87 64.69 -6.01
C GLY A 711 -24.85 65.07 -4.52
N GLY A 712 -24.20 64.24 -3.69
CA GLY A 712 -24.15 64.38 -2.24
C GLY A 712 -23.20 65.47 -1.73
N ALA A 713 -23.35 65.81 -0.44
CA ALA A 713 -22.57 66.85 0.24
C ALA A 713 -21.06 66.53 0.37
N GLY A 714 -20.67 65.25 0.23
CA GLY A 714 -19.26 64.83 0.22
C GLY A 714 -18.48 65.24 -1.04
N GLY A 715 -19.17 65.71 -2.08
CA GLY A 715 -18.53 66.15 -3.32
C GLY A 715 -18.09 65.02 -4.26
N PRO A 716 -17.60 65.36 -5.46
CA PRO A 716 -17.30 64.38 -6.51
C PRO A 716 -15.89 63.78 -6.46
N ALA A 717 -15.04 64.19 -5.51
CA ALA A 717 -13.65 63.74 -5.43
C ALA A 717 -13.30 63.29 -4.01
N GLY A 718 -12.45 62.27 -3.89
CA GLY A 718 -12.13 61.65 -2.61
C GLY A 718 -10.99 60.64 -2.70
N THR A 719 -10.77 59.89 -1.62
CA THR A 719 -9.77 58.81 -1.56
C THR A 719 -10.30 57.69 -0.69
N ILE A 720 -10.29 56.47 -1.24
CA ILE A 720 -10.67 55.24 -0.55
C ILE A 720 -9.48 54.27 -0.55
N TRP A 721 -9.53 53.28 0.35
CA TRP A 721 -8.56 52.20 0.38
C TRP A 721 -9.28 50.86 0.23
N LEU A 722 -8.65 49.93 -0.47
CA LEU A 722 -9.20 48.63 -0.83
C LEU A 722 -8.17 47.56 -0.50
N ASP A 723 -8.64 46.46 0.07
CA ASP A 723 -7.78 45.41 0.56
C ASP A 723 -8.45 44.04 0.43
N GLN A 724 -7.63 43.00 0.27
CA GLN A 724 -8.03 41.58 0.24
C GLN A 724 -9.31 41.29 -0.58
N PHE A 725 -9.18 41.33 -1.90
CA PHE A 725 -10.21 40.87 -2.81
C PHE A 725 -10.31 39.34 -2.75
N THR A 726 -11.52 38.84 -2.59
CA THR A 726 -11.84 37.41 -2.51
C THR A 726 -12.95 37.04 -3.48
N THR A 727 -13.00 35.78 -3.87
CA THR A 727 -14.09 35.19 -4.64
C THR A 727 -14.63 33.96 -3.94
N SER A 728 -15.92 33.70 -4.09
CA SER A 728 -16.55 32.50 -3.55
C SER A 728 -17.64 31.97 -4.49
N ASN A 729 -17.87 30.66 -4.44
CA ASN A 729 -18.88 29.98 -5.25
C ASN A 729 -20.31 30.23 -4.74
N GLU A 730 -20.44 30.74 -3.51
CA GLU A 730 -21.69 31.05 -2.83
C GLU A 730 -21.50 32.25 -1.90
N ASN A 731 -22.59 32.80 -1.34
CA ASN A 731 -22.52 33.98 -0.46
C ASN A 731 -21.98 33.60 0.93
N VAL A 732 -20.71 33.23 0.95
CA VAL A 732 -19.92 32.89 2.14
C VAL A 732 -18.73 33.85 2.18
N SER A 733 -18.45 34.33 3.38
CA SER A 733 -17.31 35.17 3.70
C SER A 733 -16.52 34.51 4.81
N ASP A 734 -15.20 34.71 4.82
CA ASP A 734 -14.36 34.27 5.92
C ASP A 734 -13.62 35.46 6.54
N THR A 735 -13.81 35.62 7.85
CA THR A 735 -13.21 36.71 8.64
C THR A 735 -12.62 36.17 9.94
N ILE A 736 -12.49 34.85 10.06
CA ILE A 736 -11.99 34.18 11.26
C ILE A 736 -10.63 33.62 10.90
N ALA A 737 -9.61 33.95 11.70
CA ALA A 737 -8.27 33.43 11.46
C ALA A 737 -8.19 31.91 11.65
N PRO A 738 -7.28 31.24 10.91
CA PRO A 738 -7.06 29.80 11.07
C PRO A 738 -6.57 29.47 12.48
N THR A 739 -6.65 28.20 12.87
CA THR A 739 -6.06 27.71 14.13
C THR A 739 -4.76 26.99 13.86
N VAL A 740 -3.69 27.37 14.55
CA VAL A 740 -2.38 26.67 14.50
C VAL A 740 -2.10 26.01 15.85
N ARG A 741 -1.80 24.70 15.82
CA ARG A 741 -1.38 23.93 17.01
C ARG A 741 -0.01 23.33 16.75
N LEU A 742 0.96 23.63 17.61
CA LEU A 742 2.35 23.23 17.44
C LEU A 742 2.83 22.37 18.63
N SER A 743 3.65 21.37 18.33
CA SER A 743 4.33 20.52 19.31
C SER A 743 5.78 20.27 18.91
N VAL A 744 6.66 20.21 19.90
CA VAL A 744 8.09 19.91 19.71
C VAL A 744 8.49 18.75 20.61
N SER A 745 9.13 17.74 20.03
CA SER A 745 9.68 16.58 20.74
C SER A 745 11.11 16.31 20.26
N GLY A 746 12.09 16.57 21.13
CA GLY A 746 13.50 16.56 20.73
C GLY A 746 13.76 17.60 19.64
N THR A 747 14.30 17.18 18.50
CA THR A 747 14.50 18.03 17.32
C THR A 747 13.34 17.94 16.33
N GLN A 748 12.28 17.19 16.60
CA GLN A 748 11.14 17.09 15.69
C GLN A 748 10.03 18.06 16.08
N LEU A 749 9.57 18.84 15.11
CA LEU A 749 8.42 19.72 15.20
C LEU A 749 7.28 19.15 14.37
N THR A 750 6.09 19.13 14.97
CA THR A 750 4.83 18.87 14.28
C THR A 750 3.88 20.02 14.53
N ALA A 751 3.14 20.42 13.50
CA ALA A 751 2.04 21.36 13.65
C ALA A 751 0.81 20.92 12.84
N ALA A 752 -0.37 21.30 13.32
CA ALA A 752 -1.63 21.13 12.64
C ALA A 752 -2.29 22.50 12.46
N VAL A 753 -2.70 22.79 11.23
CA VAL A 753 -3.43 23.99 10.85
C VAL A 753 -4.81 23.56 10.39
N SER A 754 -5.84 24.28 10.84
CA SER A 754 -7.23 24.04 10.46
C SER A 754 -7.96 25.36 10.38
N ASP A 755 -8.90 25.47 9.44
CA ASP A 755 -9.76 26.63 9.29
C ASP A 755 -11.25 26.23 9.26
N ASN A 756 -12.15 27.19 9.52
CA ASN A 756 -13.60 26.95 9.57
C ASN A 756 -14.31 27.07 8.21
N VAL A 757 -13.73 27.78 7.24
CA VAL A 757 -14.24 27.88 5.86
C VAL A 757 -13.29 27.17 4.91
N ASP A 758 -12.00 27.50 4.98
CA ASP A 758 -10.99 26.95 4.10
C ASP A 758 -10.63 25.51 4.50
N ARG A 759 -10.96 24.55 3.65
CA ARG A 759 -10.67 23.13 3.92
C ARG A 759 -9.18 22.81 3.89
N THR A 760 -8.43 23.56 3.09
CA THR A 760 -6.99 23.36 2.87
C THR A 760 -6.30 24.70 2.82
N ILE A 761 -5.10 24.78 3.41
CA ILE A 761 -4.24 25.95 3.34
C ILE A 761 -3.07 25.62 2.40
N PRO A 762 -2.86 26.37 1.30
CA PRO A 762 -1.74 26.15 0.40
C PRO A 762 -0.40 26.28 1.14
N GLN A 763 0.60 25.47 0.78
CA GLN A 763 1.92 25.52 1.42
C GLN A 763 2.53 26.93 1.42
N ALA A 764 2.31 27.71 0.35
CA ALA A 764 2.81 29.08 0.20
C ALA A 764 2.33 30.01 1.32
N ASN A 765 1.20 29.68 1.96
CA ASN A 765 0.59 30.47 3.03
C ASN A 765 1.00 29.99 4.43
N VAL A 766 1.91 29.01 4.53
CA VAL A 766 2.44 28.50 5.81
C VAL A 766 3.92 28.85 5.90
N ILE A 767 4.31 29.52 6.99
CA ILE A 767 5.69 29.94 7.23
C ILE A 767 6.15 29.32 8.55
N LEU A 768 7.32 28.69 8.54
CA LEU A 768 8.03 28.23 9.72
C LEU A 768 9.28 29.07 9.93
N THR A 769 9.45 29.65 11.12
CA THR A 769 10.66 30.39 11.51
C THR A 769 11.32 29.79 12.75
N TYR A 770 12.65 29.88 12.80
CA TYR A 770 13.50 29.57 13.95
C TYR A 770 14.34 30.80 14.24
N ASP A 771 14.12 31.44 15.39
CA ASP A 771 14.69 32.75 15.76
C ASP A 771 14.44 33.84 14.71
N GLY A 772 13.25 33.82 14.10
CA GLY A 772 12.86 34.75 13.03
C GLY A 772 13.39 34.38 11.64
N ALA A 773 14.34 33.45 11.51
CA ALA A 773 14.83 32.98 10.21
C ALA A 773 13.96 31.84 9.66
N THR A 774 13.60 31.87 8.37
CA THR A 774 12.78 30.84 7.73
C THR A 774 13.46 29.46 7.75
N LEU A 775 12.69 28.42 8.08
CA LEU A 775 13.13 27.02 8.08
C LEU A 775 12.29 26.20 7.10
N ASN A 776 12.93 25.23 6.43
CA ASN A 776 12.24 24.29 5.55
C ASN A 776 11.37 23.30 6.35
N PHE A 777 10.27 22.88 5.75
CA PHE A 777 9.33 21.92 6.33
C PHE A 777 8.69 21.05 5.25
N THR A 778 8.02 19.98 5.67
CA THR A 778 7.12 19.19 4.83
C THR A 778 5.68 19.55 5.17
N TRP A 779 4.87 19.79 4.13
CA TRP A 779 3.45 20.12 4.25
C TRP A 779 2.60 19.02 3.64
N ASN A 780 1.56 18.61 4.34
CA ASN A 780 0.47 17.83 3.77
C ASN A 780 -0.78 18.69 3.77
N GLU A 781 -1.12 19.22 2.60
CA GLU A 781 -2.24 20.12 2.38
C GLU A 781 -3.59 19.46 2.68
N ALA A 782 -3.76 18.19 2.31
CA ALA A 782 -5.00 17.44 2.53
C ALA A 782 -5.30 17.19 4.02
N SER A 783 -4.27 17.08 4.87
CA SER A 783 -4.44 16.89 6.31
C SER A 783 -4.16 18.15 7.14
N GLY A 784 -3.71 19.24 6.53
CA GLY A 784 -3.31 20.46 7.23
C GLY A 784 -2.13 20.25 8.20
N THR A 785 -1.22 19.30 7.92
CA THR A 785 -0.14 18.95 8.87
C THR A 785 1.23 19.34 8.35
N LEU A 786 2.01 19.97 9.23
CA LEU A 786 3.40 20.35 9.02
C LEU A 786 4.33 19.46 9.85
N THR A 787 5.43 19.02 9.26
CA THR A 787 6.54 18.38 9.99
C THR A 787 7.87 19.00 9.61
N ALA A 788 8.74 19.25 10.59
CA ALA A 788 10.08 19.79 10.36
C ALA A 788 11.09 19.25 11.38
N THR A 789 12.36 19.16 10.97
CA THR A 789 13.47 18.89 11.88
C THR A 789 14.14 20.21 12.24
N LEU A 790 14.10 20.55 13.52
CA LEU A 790 14.76 21.72 14.10
C LEU A 790 16.28 21.53 14.12
N PRO A 791 17.05 22.63 14.08
CA PRO A 791 18.48 22.61 14.36
C PRO A 791 18.79 21.82 15.65
N ALA A 792 19.96 21.18 15.69
CA ALA A 792 20.42 20.52 16.90
C ALA A 792 20.53 21.56 18.03
N ALA A 793 19.98 21.23 19.20
CA ALA A 793 20.05 22.12 20.34
C ALA A 793 21.52 22.45 20.66
N ASP A 794 21.84 23.74 20.70
CA ASP A 794 23.15 24.25 21.07
C ASP A 794 23.11 24.83 22.49
N SER A 795 24.04 25.73 22.83
CA SER A 795 24.07 26.37 24.15
C SER A 795 23.07 27.53 24.33
N GLY A 796 22.35 27.92 23.29
CA GLY A 796 21.42 29.05 23.25
C GLY A 796 19.98 28.69 23.61
N TYR A 797 19.22 29.72 23.98
CA TYR A 797 17.76 29.65 23.94
C TYR A 797 17.30 29.98 22.53
N HIS A 798 16.24 29.35 22.05
CA HIS A 798 15.68 29.64 20.73
C HIS A 798 14.16 29.61 20.75
N ARG A 799 13.53 30.23 19.76
CA ARG A 799 12.08 30.18 19.59
C ARG A 799 11.73 29.76 18.16
N VAL A 800 10.79 28.85 18.06
CA VAL A 800 10.23 28.40 16.78
C VAL A 800 8.78 28.87 16.67
N SER A 801 8.38 29.34 15.48
CA SER A 801 7.03 29.82 15.20
C SER A 801 6.50 29.26 13.88
N VAL A 802 5.23 28.85 13.88
CA VAL A 802 4.47 28.55 12.66
C VAL A 802 3.41 29.63 12.50
N THR A 803 3.41 30.30 11.35
CA THR A 803 2.37 31.26 10.95
C THR A 803 1.62 30.70 9.74
N ALA A 804 0.29 30.81 9.75
CA ALA A 804 -0.56 30.41 8.63
C ALA A 804 -1.48 31.58 8.23
N CYS A 805 -1.72 31.69 6.93
CA CYS A 805 -2.64 32.66 6.31
C CYS A 805 -3.75 31.91 5.57
N ASP A 806 -5.00 32.29 5.78
CA ASP A 806 -6.14 31.76 5.00
C ASP A 806 -6.33 32.50 3.66
N ALA A 807 -7.30 32.09 2.85
CA ALA A 807 -7.58 32.72 1.56
C ALA A 807 -8.15 34.15 1.70
N SER A 808 -8.65 34.50 2.89
CA SER A 808 -9.17 35.82 3.23
C SER A 808 -8.13 36.69 3.95
N GLY A 809 -6.85 36.29 3.93
CA GLY A 809 -5.74 37.08 4.47
C GLY A 809 -5.67 37.11 6.00
N ASN A 810 -6.48 36.32 6.72
CA ASN A 810 -6.42 36.28 8.17
C ASN A 810 -5.22 35.42 8.63
N LEU A 811 -4.54 35.90 9.67
CA LEU A 811 -3.29 35.31 10.14
C LEU A 811 -3.45 34.65 11.51
N ALA A 812 -2.78 33.51 11.67
CA ALA A 812 -2.63 32.86 12.96
C ALA A 812 -1.21 32.39 13.18
N ARG A 813 -0.79 32.36 14.45
CA ARG A 813 0.56 31.99 14.85
C ARG A 813 0.55 31.11 16.08
N ALA A 814 1.44 30.11 16.11
CA ALA A 814 1.79 29.38 17.31
C ALA A 814 3.31 29.27 17.44
N SER A 815 3.82 29.33 18.67
CA SER A 815 5.26 29.27 18.95
C SER A 815 5.59 28.32 20.08
N ALA A 816 6.82 27.82 20.09
CA ALA A 816 7.40 27.09 21.22
C ALA A 816 8.82 27.55 21.52
N ASP A 817 9.17 27.51 22.80
CA ASP A 817 10.52 27.78 23.28
C ASP A 817 11.36 26.51 23.25
N ILE A 818 12.56 26.62 22.68
CA ILE A 818 13.56 25.56 22.60
C ILE A 818 14.63 25.84 23.66
N LYS A 819 14.84 24.86 24.54
CA LYS A 819 15.83 24.96 25.60
C LYS A 819 17.22 24.55 25.09
N PRO A 820 18.28 25.15 25.65
CA PRO A 820 19.65 24.73 25.35
C PRO A 820 19.88 23.26 25.73
N ALA A 821 20.83 22.60 25.04
CA ALA A 821 21.21 21.22 25.30
C ALA A 821 21.85 20.99 26.69
N GLY A 822 22.31 22.07 27.33
CA GLY A 822 22.89 22.07 28.67
C GLY A 822 22.59 23.37 29.42
N THR A 823 23.21 23.54 30.59
CA THR A 823 23.04 24.76 31.40
C THR A 823 23.63 25.97 30.67
N ARG A 824 22.78 26.94 30.31
CA ARG A 824 23.19 28.25 29.78
C ARG A 824 23.14 29.29 30.88
N THR A 825 24.30 29.61 31.45
CA THR A 825 24.44 30.68 32.46
C THR A 825 24.33 32.05 31.79
N SER A 826 23.52 32.97 32.33
CA SER A 826 23.45 34.33 31.81
C SER A 826 24.82 35.05 31.81
N PRO A 827 25.14 35.83 30.75
CA PRO A 827 26.32 36.70 30.74
C PRO A 827 26.20 37.87 31.74
N PHE A 828 24.99 38.15 32.22
CA PHE A 828 24.71 39.22 33.17
C PHE A 828 24.76 38.72 34.62
N GLY A 829 25.56 39.39 35.45
CA GLY A 829 25.80 39.00 36.84
C GLY A 829 24.60 39.14 37.77
N ASP A 830 23.59 39.92 37.40
CA ASP A 830 22.38 40.22 38.18
C ASP A 830 21.13 39.45 37.73
N MET A 831 21.27 38.52 36.77
CA MET A 831 20.14 37.76 36.22
C MET A 831 20.00 36.36 36.80
N ALA A 832 20.98 35.86 37.56
CA ALA A 832 20.95 34.50 38.10
C ALA A 832 19.70 34.25 38.96
N GLY A 833 18.86 33.30 38.54
CA GLY A 833 17.61 32.95 39.24
C GLY A 833 16.45 33.91 39.01
N HIS A 834 16.63 34.92 38.14
CA HIS A 834 15.58 35.86 37.77
C HIS A 834 14.71 35.28 36.65
N TRP A 835 13.39 35.51 36.68
CA TRP A 835 12.45 34.93 35.71
C TRP A 835 12.71 35.38 34.26
N ALA A 836 13.31 36.55 34.08
CA ALA A 836 13.67 37.10 32.76
C ALA A 836 15.05 36.64 32.25
N GLU A 837 15.77 35.79 33.00
CA GLU A 837 17.12 35.32 32.65
C GLU A 837 17.22 34.70 31.25
N PRO A 838 16.32 33.78 30.83
CA PRO A 838 16.42 33.17 29.50
C PRO A 838 16.30 34.19 28.37
N TYR A 839 15.35 35.13 28.50
CA TYR A 839 15.07 36.12 27.47
C TYR A 839 16.16 37.18 27.36
N ALA A 840 16.68 37.66 28.51
CA ALA A 840 17.79 38.60 28.51
C ALA A 840 19.06 37.96 27.93
N THR A 841 19.30 36.67 28.24
CA THR A 841 20.42 35.91 27.68
C THR A 841 20.31 35.78 26.17
N TYR A 842 19.12 35.44 25.65
CA TYR A 842 18.85 35.42 24.21
C TYR A 842 19.20 36.76 23.55
N LEU A 843 18.68 37.87 24.09
CA LEU A 843 18.95 39.21 23.55
C LEU A 843 20.43 39.60 23.61
N TYR A 844 21.22 39.03 24.51
CA TYR A 844 22.66 39.22 24.52
C TYR A 844 23.34 38.46 23.38
N ASP A 845 22.95 37.20 23.20
CA ASP A 845 23.51 36.29 22.20
C ASP A 845 23.22 36.78 20.78
N THR A 846 22.04 37.36 20.56
CA THR A 846 21.65 37.98 19.28
C THR A 846 22.05 39.44 19.14
N GLY A 847 22.75 40.01 20.12
CA GLY A 847 23.29 41.37 20.03
C GLY A 847 22.29 42.50 20.24
N VAL A 848 21.03 42.21 20.54
CA VAL A 848 19.99 43.21 20.84
C VAL A 848 20.30 44.01 22.11
N SER A 849 20.86 43.37 23.15
CA SER A 849 21.24 44.03 24.40
C SER A 849 22.58 43.53 24.96
N LYS A 850 23.50 44.45 25.27
CA LYS A 850 24.81 44.13 25.90
C LYS A 850 24.89 44.46 27.39
N GLY A 851 23.81 44.98 27.98
CA GLY A 851 23.79 45.42 29.39
C GLY A 851 24.74 46.59 29.65
N THR A 852 25.11 46.78 30.92
CA THR A 852 26.01 47.86 31.37
C THR A 852 27.11 47.30 32.28
N GLY A 853 28.29 47.90 32.33
CA GLY A 853 29.44 47.40 33.11
C GLY A 853 30.63 46.97 32.24
N VAL A 854 31.83 46.84 32.82
CA VAL A 854 33.09 46.67 32.07
C VAL A 854 33.63 45.23 32.10
N GLU A 855 33.60 44.54 33.24
CA GLU A 855 34.14 43.17 33.38
C GLU A 855 33.05 42.09 33.38
N ILE A 856 31.99 42.26 34.20
CA ILE A 856 30.79 41.42 34.18
C ILE A 856 29.62 42.38 33.94
N PRO A 857 28.92 42.31 32.79
CA PRO A 857 27.81 43.20 32.54
C PRO A 857 26.64 42.89 33.49
N VAL A 858 25.82 43.91 33.76
CA VAL A 858 24.55 43.79 34.47
C VAL A 858 23.41 44.23 33.56
N TYR A 859 22.30 43.50 33.59
CA TYR A 859 21.13 43.74 32.75
C TYR A 859 20.17 44.75 33.35
N GLN A 860 20.09 44.85 34.68
CA GLN A 860 19.15 45.67 35.46
C GLN A 860 17.68 45.32 35.18
N PRO A 861 17.23 44.07 35.45
CA PRO A 861 15.91 43.59 35.03
C PRO A 861 14.74 44.40 35.61
N GLU A 862 14.90 44.98 36.80
CA GLU A 862 13.87 45.78 37.49
C GLU A 862 13.91 47.27 37.16
N LYS A 863 14.88 47.73 36.35
CA LYS A 863 14.95 49.13 35.94
C LYS A 863 13.84 49.41 34.93
N ASN A 864 13.06 50.46 35.18
CA ASN A 864 12.13 51.00 34.19
C ASN A 864 12.91 51.54 32.98
N ILE A 865 12.55 51.06 31.79
CA ILE A 865 13.25 51.40 30.56
C ILE A 865 12.81 52.77 30.04
N THR A 866 13.77 53.56 29.56
CA THR A 866 13.48 54.81 28.84
C THR A 866 13.00 54.52 27.42
N ARG A 867 12.29 55.48 26.82
CA ARG A 867 11.83 55.41 25.42
C ARG A 867 13.00 55.23 24.45
N ALA A 868 14.09 55.97 24.61
CA ALA A 868 15.29 55.82 23.81
C ALA A 868 15.90 54.41 23.90
N GLU A 869 15.99 53.83 25.10
CA GLU A 869 16.51 52.47 25.28
C GLU A 869 15.58 51.45 24.62
N PHE A 870 14.26 51.60 24.76
CA PHE A 870 13.29 50.73 24.13
C PHE A 870 13.36 50.80 22.60
N PHE A 871 13.40 52.00 22.03
CA PHE A 871 13.53 52.19 20.57
C PHE A 871 14.80 51.55 20.03
N ALA A 872 15.93 51.74 20.71
CA ALA A 872 17.18 51.12 20.30
C ALA A 872 17.14 49.59 20.35
N MET A 873 16.49 49.02 21.37
CA MET A 873 16.29 47.56 21.45
C MET A 873 15.37 47.03 20.35
N VAL A 874 14.28 47.73 20.02
CA VAL A 874 13.36 47.33 18.93
C VAL A 874 14.08 47.41 17.58
N ALA A 875 14.78 48.49 17.29
CA ALA A 875 15.51 48.66 16.03
C ALA A 875 16.58 47.57 15.83
N ARG A 876 17.29 47.18 16.89
CA ARG A 876 18.27 46.08 16.86
C ARG A 876 17.61 44.72 16.77
N TRP A 877 16.48 44.51 17.45
CA TRP A 877 15.71 43.27 17.34
C TRP A 877 15.18 43.04 15.92
N MET A 878 14.79 44.13 15.23
CA MET A 878 14.42 44.11 13.82
C MET A 878 15.62 44.00 12.86
N ASP A 879 16.85 43.96 13.38
CA ASP A 879 18.12 43.92 12.64
C ASP A 879 18.21 45.01 11.55
N LEU A 880 17.79 46.24 11.89
CA LEU A 880 17.75 47.33 10.92
C LEU A 880 19.17 47.83 10.57
N ASP A 881 19.43 48.00 9.27
CA ASP A 881 20.60 48.74 8.79
C ASP A 881 20.41 50.25 9.01
N LEU A 882 20.87 50.71 10.17
CA LEU A 882 20.73 52.10 10.62
C LEU A 882 21.42 53.12 9.70
N THR A 883 22.37 52.69 8.84
CA THR A 883 23.08 53.60 7.95
C THR A 883 22.17 54.20 6.89
N GLN A 884 21.10 53.50 6.52
CA GLN A 884 20.11 53.95 5.53
C GLN A 884 19.27 55.13 6.04
N TYR A 885 19.19 55.31 7.35
CA TYR A 885 18.32 56.30 7.99
C TYR A 885 19.08 57.52 8.52
N ALA A 886 20.41 57.60 8.32
CA ALA A 886 21.23 58.68 8.87
C ALA A 886 20.76 60.08 8.44
N ASN A 887 20.23 60.20 7.22
CA ASN A 887 19.77 61.47 6.63
C ASN A 887 18.29 61.78 6.89
N VAL A 888 17.56 60.92 7.62
CA VAL A 888 16.15 61.17 7.96
C VAL A 888 16.06 62.38 8.89
N GLU A 889 15.23 63.36 8.51
CA GLU A 889 14.88 64.49 9.38
C GLU A 889 13.72 64.09 10.29
N LEU A 890 13.87 64.38 11.59
CA LEU A 890 12.84 64.09 12.59
C LEU A 890 11.94 65.32 12.79
N PRO A 891 10.62 65.18 12.77
CA PRO A 891 9.68 66.29 12.97
C PRO A 891 9.52 66.69 14.44
N PHE A 892 10.30 66.08 15.35
CA PHE A 892 10.09 66.23 16.79
C PHE A 892 10.68 67.53 17.31
N VAL A 893 9.89 68.33 18.02
CA VAL A 893 10.34 69.61 18.58
C VAL A 893 11.37 69.44 19.70
N ASP A 894 11.43 68.25 20.31
CA ASP A 894 12.41 67.84 21.31
C ASP A 894 13.48 66.89 20.73
N ALA A 895 13.69 66.85 19.41
CA ALA A 895 14.68 65.96 18.78
C ALA A 895 16.11 66.11 19.36
N ALA A 896 16.49 67.31 19.80
CA ALA A 896 17.78 67.57 20.45
C ALA A 896 17.96 66.86 21.81
N SER A 897 16.87 66.33 22.40
CA SER A 897 16.92 65.55 23.64
C SER A 897 17.24 64.07 23.43
N ILE A 898 17.24 63.61 22.17
CA ILE A 898 17.57 62.22 21.84
C ILE A 898 19.09 62.04 22.03
N PRO A 899 19.53 61.05 22.83
CA PRO A 899 20.95 60.75 22.95
C PRO A 899 21.56 60.32 21.61
N ASP A 900 22.81 60.73 21.34
CA ASP A 900 23.52 60.40 20.09
C ASP A 900 23.50 58.90 19.76
N TRP A 901 23.60 58.04 20.79
CA TRP A 901 23.61 56.58 20.63
C TRP A 901 22.26 55.97 20.21
N ALA A 902 21.16 56.73 20.29
CA ALA A 902 19.81 56.29 19.93
C ALA A 902 19.25 57.00 18.68
N LEU A 903 19.97 58.01 18.17
CA LEU A 903 19.43 58.94 17.17
C LEU A 903 19.06 58.23 15.86
N ASN A 904 19.92 57.34 15.38
CA ASN A 904 19.68 56.63 14.12
C ASN A 904 18.59 55.56 14.29
N GLU A 905 18.47 54.93 15.46
CA GLU A 905 17.37 54.01 15.77
C GLU A 905 16.01 54.73 15.77
N VAL A 906 15.93 55.91 16.38
CA VAL A 906 14.71 56.75 16.36
C VAL A 906 14.36 57.18 14.93
N LYS A 907 15.35 57.57 14.13
CA LYS A 907 15.19 57.90 12.71
C LYS A 907 14.64 56.72 11.91
N ALA A 908 15.19 55.52 12.10
CA ALA A 908 14.72 54.32 11.43
C ALA A 908 13.27 53.99 11.81
N MET A 909 12.95 53.96 13.10
CA MET A 909 11.60 53.66 13.56
C MET A 909 10.57 54.71 13.13
N TYR A 910 10.95 55.99 13.04
CA TYR A 910 10.08 57.04 12.51
C TYR A 910 9.87 56.86 11.00
N SER A 911 10.94 56.64 10.23
CA SER A 911 10.87 56.45 8.78
C SER A 911 10.04 55.23 8.37
N LEU A 912 10.01 54.18 9.20
CA LEU A 912 9.19 52.98 9.00
C LEU A 912 7.75 53.13 9.51
N GLY A 913 7.36 54.29 10.06
CA GLY A 913 6.01 54.54 10.59
C GLY A 913 5.69 53.82 11.91
N ILE A 914 6.67 53.11 12.48
CA ILE A 914 6.56 52.38 13.75
C ILE A 914 6.44 53.39 14.91
N LEU A 915 7.26 54.45 14.87
CA LEU A 915 7.21 55.58 15.80
C LEU A 915 6.52 56.79 15.14
N LYS A 916 5.43 57.28 15.75
CA LYS A 916 4.71 58.47 15.26
C LYS A 916 4.90 59.74 16.12
N GLY A 917 5.48 59.63 17.31
CA GLY A 917 5.56 60.73 18.29
C GLY A 917 4.23 61.00 19.01
N GLY A 918 4.26 61.85 20.04
CA GLY A 918 3.07 62.33 20.77
C GLY A 918 2.87 63.83 20.54
N ALA A 919 1.65 64.24 20.19
CA ALA A 919 1.35 65.66 20.00
C ALA A 919 1.14 66.37 21.35
N ASN A 920 1.72 67.56 21.50
CA ASN A 920 1.41 68.49 22.59
C ASN A 920 1.24 69.93 22.05
N GLU A 921 0.96 70.88 22.94
CA GLU A 921 0.76 72.30 22.58
C GLU A 921 1.92 72.94 21.80
N SER A 922 3.14 72.41 21.97
CA SER A 922 4.37 72.91 21.35
C SER A 922 4.74 72.20 20.05
N GLY A 923 4.03 71.12 19.68
CA GLY A 923 4.29 70.32 18.49
C GLY A 923 4.41 68.81 18.78
N LEU A 924 4.96 68.07 17.82
CA LEU A 924 5.16 66.62 17.95
C LEU A 924 6.42 66.35 18.78
N THR A 925 6.35 65.50 19.81
CA THR A 925 7.51 65.14 20.64
C THR A 925 7.80 63.64 20.63
N VAL A 926 9.07 63.29 20.88
CA VAL A 926 9.53 61.91 21.05
C VAL A 926 9.65 61.50 22.52
N ASN A 927 9.91 62.46 23.41
CA ASN A 927 10.13 62.28 24.85
C ASN A 927 11.19 61.20 25.18
N ALA A 928 12.32 61.22 24.48
CA ALA A 928 13.30 60.12 24.45
C ALA A 928 13.80 59.65 25.84
N LEU A 929 13.92 60.55 26.81
CA LEU A 929 14.41 60.25 28.16
C LEU A 929 13.33 59.81 29.16
N ALA A 930 12.05 59.90 28.80
CA ALA A 930 10.96 59.46 29.67
C ALA A 930 10.89 57.92 29.70
N THR A 931 10.40 57.36 30.81
CA THR A 931 10.11 55.91 30.89
C THR A 931 8.84 55.59 30.11
N ILE A 932 8.84 54.45 29.40
CA ILE A 932 7.75 54.05 28.51
C ILE A 932 6.67 53.26 29.26
N SER A 933 5.39 53.51 28.95
CA SER A 933 4.29 52.69 29.46
C SER A 933 4.10 51.41 28.64
N ARG A 934 3.38 50.44 29.22
CA ARG A 934 3.04 49.19 28.54
C ARG A 934 2.20 49.43 27.27
N ALA A 935 1.18 50.29 27.33
CA ALA A 935 0.34 50.60 26.17
C ALA A 935 1.12 51.23 24.99
N GLU A 936 2.06 52.13 25.29
CA GLU A 936 2.92 52.75 24.28
C GLU A 936 3.83 51.72 23.61
N ALA A 937 4.48 50.86 24.40
CA ALA A 937 5.35 49.81 23.90
C ALA A 937 4.59 48.77 23.05
N MET A 938 3.41 48.33 23.49
CA MET A 938 2.59 47.38 22.70
C MET A 938 2.14 47.99 21.39
N THR A 939 1.85 49.29 21.35
CA THR A 939 1.49 49.97 20.10
C THR A 939 2.66 50.02 19.13
N ILE A 940 3.86 50.28 19.63
CA ILE A 940 5.08 50.27 18.81
C ILE A 940 5.37 48.85 18.29
N LEU A 941 5.32 47.84 19.16
CA LEU A 941 5.53 46.44 18.75
C LEU A 941 4.44 45.96 17.80
N GLY A 942 3.18 46.32 18.03
CA GLY A 942 2.08 45.97 17.14
C GLY A 942 2.26 46.55 15.73
N ARG A 943 2.83 47.75 15.61
CA ARG A 943 3.17 48.34 14.30
C ARG A 943 4.31 47.65 13.56
N THR A 944 5.09 46.80 14.23
CA THR A 944 6.08 45.97 13.53
C THR A 944 5.43 44.74 12.89
N GLN A 945 4.21 44.37 13.31
CA GLN A 945 3.49 43.20 12.83
C GLN A 945 2.66 43.52 11.58
N ALA A 946 2.41 42.50 10.76
CA ALA A 946 1.38 42.57 9.73
C ALA A 946 -0.01 42.62 10.37
N ARG A 947 -0.98 43.19 9.65
CA ARG A 947 -2.41 43.12 9.98
C ARG A 947 -3.00 41.77 9.57
N GLY A 948 -4.22 41.48 10.01
CA GLY A 948 -4.93 40.21 9.72
C GLY A 948 -4.88 39.18 10.85
N TYR A 949 -4.04 39.37 11.88
CA TYR A 949 -4.10 38.50 13.07
C TYR A 949 -5.41 38.68 13.83
N ALA A 950 -5.90 37.59 14.45
CA ALA A 950 -7.07 37.65 15.32
C ALA A 950 -6.94 38.75 16.38
N GLU A 951 -7.95 39.61 16.48
CA GLU A 951 -8.05 40.65 17.51
C GLU A 951 -9.15 40.28 18.51
N PRO A 952 -8.92 39.32 19.43
CA PRO A 952 -9.95 38.89 20.38
C PRO A 952 -10.36 40.04 21.32
N GLU A 953 -11.58 39.96 21.85
CA GLU A 953 -11.98 40.83 22.96
C GLU A 953 -11.07 40.60 24.18
N LEU A 954 -10.65 41.69 24.81
CA LEU A 954 -9.76 41.62 25.97
C LEU A 954 -10.55 41.23 27.22
N THR A 955 -10.34 40.02 27.73
CA THR A 955 -11.05 39.51 28.91
C THR A 955 -10.37 39.85 30.25
N PHE A 956 -9.36 40.71 30.23
CA PHE A 956 -8.58 41.08 31.42
C PHE A 956 -9.35 42.05 32.32
N SER A 957 -9.13 41.94 33.64
CA SER A 957 -9.85 42.78 34.62
C SER A 957 -9.61 44.29 34.47
N ASP A 958 -8.51 44.69 33.83
CA ASP A 958 -8.11 46.07 33.56
C ASP A 958 -8.18 46.47 32.07
N ALA A 959 -8.87 45.68 31.23
CA ALA A 959 -9.00 45.94 29.79
C ALA A 959 -9.55 47.34 29.46
N GLY A 960 -10.49 47.85 30.27
CA GLY A 960 -11.05 49.20 30.11
C GLY A 960 -10.06 50.35 30.38
N GLN A 961 -8.84 50.06 30.83
CA GLN A 961 -7.77 51.05 30.97
C GLN A 961 -6.89 51.17 29.72
N VAL A 962 -7.09 50.32 28.71
CA VAL A 962 -6.36 50.39 27.44
C VAL A 962 -6.90 51.56 26.63
N PRO A 963 -6.06 52.55 26.25
CA PRO A 963 -6.51 53.66 25.42
C PRO A 963 -6.93 53.19 24.02
N ASP A 964 -7.89 53.87 23.41
CA ASP A 964 -8.42 53.51 22.08
C ASP A 964 -7.32 53.38 21.01
N TRP A 965 -6.33 54.29 21.03
CA TRP A 965 -5.20 54.28 20.09
C TRP A 965 -4.28 53.05 20.22
N ALA A 966 -4.31 52.35 21.36
CA ALA A 966 -3.52 51.15 21.62
C ALA A 966 -4.33 49.85 21.42
N SER A 967 -5.66 49.94 21.44
CA SER A 967 -6.55 48.79 21.59
C SER A 967 -6.35 47.72 20.50
N GLY A 968 -6.41 48.09 19.22
CA GLY A 968 -6.24 47.14 18.11
C GLY A 968 -4.88 46.44 18.11
N TYR A 969 -3.80 47.20 18.28
CA TYR A 969 -2.43 46.65 18.36
C TYR A 969 -2.27 45.69 19.54
N LEU A 970 -2.84 46.03 20.70
CA LEU A 970 -2.75 45.19 21.88
C LEU A 970 -3.56 43.90 21.70
N ARG A 971 -4.78 43.97 21.16
CA ARG A 971 -5.61 42.80 20.83
C ARG A 971 -4.91 41.88 19.86
N SER A 972 -4.31 42.42 18.81
CA SER A 972 -3.51 41.65 17.85
C SER A 972 -2.36 40.89 18.53
N LEU A 973 -1.60 41.56 19.40
CA LEU A 973 -0.51 40.91 20.15
C LEU A 973 -1.02 39.85 21.16
N VAL A 974 -2.23 40.00 21.69
CA VAL A 974 -2.89 38.95 22.49
C VAL A 974 -3.28 37.76 21.62
N GLY A 975 -3.89 38.00 20.45
CA GLY A 975 -4.25 36.94 19.49
C GLY A 975 -3.05 36.16 18.97
N GLN A 976 -1.90 36.81 18.83
CA GLN A 976 -0.63 36.18 18.48
C GLN A 976 0.03 35.40 19.63
N GLY A 977 -0.52 35.46 20.85
CA GLY A 977 0.07 34.84 22.04
C GLY A 977 1.34 35.54 22.57
N VAL A 978 1.67 36.74 22.07
CA VAL A 978 2.79 37.55 22.57
C VAL A 978 2.46 38.09 23.97
N ILE A 979 1.19 38.47 24.19
CA ILE A 979 0.70 38.97 25.48
C ILE A 979 -0.30 37.98 26.07
N THR A 980 0.04 37.38 27.20
CA THR A 980 -0.84 36.46 27.94
C THR A 980 -1.43 37.07 29.22
N GLY A 981 -1.02 38.29 29.58
CA GLY A 981 -1.31 38.93 30.86
C GLY A 981 -0.62 38.26 32.06
N ASN A 982 -0.73 38.88 33.24
CA ASN A 982 -0.29 38.34 34.52
C ASN A 982 -1.37 38.60 35.57
N ASP A 983 -1.73 37.61 36.40
CA ASP A 983 -2.81 37.71 37.40
C ASP A 983 -4.12 38.31 36.85
N ASN A 984 -4.51 37.91 35.62
CA ASN A 984 -5.67 38.43 34.91
C ASN A 984 -5.65 39.95 34.66
N ARG A 985 -4.45 40.53 34.48
CA ARG A 985 -4.23 41.95 34.15
C ARG A 985 -3.19 42.15 33.03
N ILE A 986 -3.36 43.19 32.22
CA ILE A 986 -2.37 43.62 31.20
C ILE A 986 -1.50 44.78 31.70
N ARG A 987 -2.02 45.59 32.63
CA ARG A 987 -1.37 46.76 33.25
C ARG A 987 -0.98 47.84 32.22
N PRO A 988 -1.91 48.35 31.40
CA PRO A 988 -1.56 49.22 30.26
C PRO A 988 -0.85 50.53 30.64
N ASN A 989 -1.11 51.07 31.83
CA ASN A 989 -0.54 52.33 32.30
C ASN A 989 0.76 52.16 33.12
N ASP A 990 1.14 50.92 33.46
CA ASP A 990 2.36 50.67 34.21
C ASP A 990 3.60 50.92 33.34
N LEU A 991 4.70 51.31 33.97
CA LEU A 991 5.99 51.47 33.31
C LEU A 991 6.63 50.10 33.04
N LEU A 992 7.25 49.93 31.89
CA LEU A 992 7.94 48.68 31.54
C LEU A 992 9.32 48.58 32.18
N THR A 993 9.60 47.44 32.81
CA THR A 993 10.95 47.10 33.22
C THR A 993 11.74 46.47 32.08
N ARG A 994 13.09 46.52 32.15
CA ARG A 994 13.97 45.87 31.16
C ARG A 994 13.74 44.37 31.07
N GLY A 995 13.38 43.70 32.16
CA GLY A 995 13.03 42.28 32.18
C GLY A 995 11.76 41.97 31.39
N GLU A 996 10.73 42.82 31.51
CA GLU A 996 9.49 42.69 30.73
C GLU A 996 9.74 42.94 29.24
N VAL A 997 10.56 43.92 28.86
CA VAL A 997 10.95 44.14 27.47
C VAL A 997 11.70 42.93 26.89
N ALA A 998 12.58 42.29 27.67
CA ALA A 998 13.29 41.10 27.21
C ALA A 998 12.33 39.99 26.78
N LYS A 999 11.35 39.71 27.65
CA LYS A 999 10.31 38.71 27.38
C LYS A 999 9.46 39.09 26.16
N LEU A 1000 9.08 40.36 26.01
CA LEU A 1000 8.26 40.82 24.89
C LEU A 1000 8.98 40.64 23.55
N LEU A 1001 10.22 41.13 23.43
CA LEU A 1001 10.98 41.00 22.18
C LEU A 1001 11.27 39.54 21.83
N TYR A 1002 11.54 38.70 22.83
CA TYR A 1002 11.69 37.26 22.63
C TYR A 1002 10.38 36.60 22.16
N ALA A 1003 9.24 36.99 22.72
CA ALA A 1003 7.94 36.44 22.34
C ALA A 1003 7.49 36.87 20.94
N MET A 1004 8.12 37.88 20.32
CA MET A 1004 7.81 38.36 18.97
C MET A 1004 8.42 37.51 17.84
N LEU A 1005 9.32 36.55 18.16
CA LEU A 1005 10.07 35.74 17.17
C LEU A 1005 9.29 34.61 16.51
#